data_AF-A0A554X0H2-F1
#
_entry.id   AF-A0A554X0H2-F1
#
_cell.length_a   1.000
_cell.length_b   1.000
_cell.length_c   1.000
_cell.angle_alpha   90.00
_cell.angle_beta   90.00
_cell.angle_gamma   90.00
#
_symmetry.space_group_name_H-M   'P 1'
#
loop_
_entity.id
_entity.type
_entity.pdbx_description
1 polymer ?
#
loop_
_entity_poly.entity_id
_entity_poly.type
_entity_poly.pdbx_seq_one_letter_code
_entity_poly.pdbx_strand_id
1 'polypeptide(L)'
;MAPRVLTAVRRGLLAALAVLLWVLGTLGALLVAGGASVYWWAGRDGSLAQTLTWVAPWVADGQRLTWQDAQGNLLNGGHVALLRWQQDGLTIEVRDLHWRLPADGWTRLWRDRHLSLDELAAGEVVIADESAPSPREGSPLPADRQLPWLRSVDVPLVVDRLLWQTLTATDLRLHYVYGPLASALPPATPDIPHHRVVLEHAVLRADTPQGTLTAPLRGSAAVTASGMALLQAQINATLEATPTDAPVQRWQAALRVHGSLADKGGLTAGLDLQAANGPASATATAELSPWADWPLHSATVRLASLDLSTLWPHWPRTRLEGSLNWQPNPDAGPAADHWTVQGQLINGSPAPWNRRGLPLRAAQVDLRVHGQAADLKSLALEIGEGTVQAAGKVRWSPDRSADLLDRLQALQGLLTVRDVVPDNLWAGTDTAPLSITLQGHPLPGMPITDAVKVTLNARQGPARITAQGHWLPRAGVQGGAQLNLPGLSAVFDGFAGLPSRVPRGAPALPAQSHLSLRVTRLAEAQSWLRTTAERWAPLLPSLPATVAAWTEPARDGELDLKLRWGREPEATLTAQAELTVEQRRWRLTLAPTTVRWNTNDPLHGTWTVGASYVLATVGRRATAPQAHATLRWTQAEWRNGIVQVQGQLDPVQVLPWLRAWSGAAADDTAPPFTPETALQAQWVLSWPIAMSPSARDAPAPRVTVRLDRTAGDLLLPAPDGTTGSRVAGGVRAAQIDLDWDGRRLLAQTMWDSERAGRINASVQATLPASLPTDLPWPVPPDTTLAGTLHAAWPSLAVLGPWLPPGWRVDGRLQAEVRLGGKWAVPTLDGTLRGSALRLVSLADGIDWRDGLLQARLTERTLDIEQLQLSGTGGGDAGGTLRGSGRVRWTPGDDPTATMTLQAQRWRVLARADRRLTLSGDMTLQAAARRLTVGGQLRVDQARWRLQDADTPRLGEDVVIRGAPPPPAPTRPWPPGWTGGVDVALALGPDFRLEGRGLDTRLTGSLRWQQTDINPPHLSGEVSTRQGRYRAYGQTLDIARGTLRFGGVVDDPALDLLAVRSQPQQTVGVEVTGSARTPRVRLVAEPSLPDSEILARLVLGRSATGVGAESALLQRAALALLSGPNGGGANLPAIVGLDELAYEAEGTNPDGTPRAGAVSLGKRLSNRLYLGYRRSLVGLVGTVSILYDVSRRLTLRAQAGDDNAIELLYTRRYD
;
A
#
# COMPACT_ATOMS: atom_id res chain seq x y z
N MET A 1 1.93 -70.90 130.89
CA MET A 1 2.59 -70.12 129.81
C MET A 1 1.51 -69.89 128.75
N ALA A 2 1.06 -68.69 128.38
CA ALA A 2 1.76 -67.41 128.25
C ALA A 2 0.76 -66.23 128.35
N PRO A 3 1.11 -65.17 129.11
CA PRO A 3 0.63 -63.83 128.83
C PRO A 3 1.78 -62.81 128.90
N ARG A 4 2.75 -62.91 127.99
CA ARG A 4 3.83 -61.89 127.86
C ARG A 4 4.15 -61.46 126.42
N VAL A 5 3.47 -62.00 125.40
CA VAL A 5 3.75 -61.68 123.99
C VAL A 5 2.73 -60.68 123.39
N LEU A 6 1.50 -60.61 123.90
CA LEU A 6 0.47 -59.71 123.34
C LEU A 6 0.67 -58.21 123.66
N THR A 7 1.41 -57.86 124.71
CA THR A 7 1.62 -56.45 125.09
C THR A 7 2.73 -55.75 124.31
N ALA A 8 3.67 -56.50 123.70
CA ALA A 8 4.75 -55.94 122.88
C ALA A 8 4.29 -55.62 121.45
N VAL A 9 3.44 -56.45 120.84
CA VAL A 9 2.91 -56.22 119.48
C VAL A 9 1.93 -55.04 119.42
N ARG A 10 1.13 -54.84 120.48
CA ARG A 10 0.15 -53.73 120.54
C ARG A 10 0.82 -52.34 120.61
N ARG A 11 2.00 -52.21 121.21
CA ARG A 11 2.74 -50.93 121.27
C ARG A 11 3.41 -50.56 119.95
N GLY A 12 3.91 -51.53 119.18
CA GLY A 12 4.48 -51.30 117.84
C GLY A 12 3.44 -50.88 116.80
N LEU A 13 2.25 -51.49 116.84
CA LEU A 13 1.15 -51.18 115.92
C LEU A 13 0.52 -49.80 116.19
N LEU A 14 0.41 -49.39 117.46
CA LEU A 14 -0.07 -48.05 117.81
C LEU A 14 0.93 -46.94 117.43
N ALA A 15 2.25 -47.20 117.48
CA ALA A 15 3.26 -46.25 117.04
C ALA A 15 3.27 -46.08 115.51
N ALA A 16 3.13 -47.17 114.74
CA ALA A 16 3.01 -47.12 113.29
C ALA A 16 1.71 -46.42 112.83
N LEU A 17 0.58 -46.66 113.52
CA LEU A 17 -0.69 -46.00 113.23
C LEU A 17 -0.65 -44.51 113.57
N ALA A 18 0.05 -44.12 114.64
CA ALA A 18 0.25 -42.72 115.00
C ALA A 18 1.13 -41.99 113.96
N VAL A 19 2.20 -42.60 113.45
CA VAL A 19 3.02 -42.03 112.37
C VAL A 19 2.23 -41.94 111.07
N LEU A 20 1.43 -42.95 110.72
CA LEU A 20 0.57 -42.91 109.54
C LEU A 20 -0.51 -41.83 109.66
N LEU A 21 -1.14 -41.67 110.83
CA LEU A 21 -2.10 -40.60 111.10
C LEU A 21 -1.43 -39.22 111.11
N TRP A 22 -0.17 -39.11 111.53
CA TRP A 22 0.57 -37.85 111.47
C TRP A 22 1.01 -37.52 110.06
N VAL A 23 1.44 -38.50 109.26
CA VAL A 23 1.73 -38.34 107.83
C VAL A 23 0.46 -38.01 107.06
N LEU A 24 -0.66 -38.73 107.27
CA LEU A 24 -1.94 -38.41 106.65
C LEU A 24 -2.53 -37.10 107.15
N GLY A 25 -2.32 -36.74 108.42
CA GLY A 25 -2.75 -35.48 109.02
C GLY A 25 -1.95 -34.30 108.52
N THR A 26 -0.63 -34.44 108.35
CA THR A 26 0.23 -33.42 107.73
C THR A 26 0.04 -33.34 106.23
N LEU A 27 -0.19 -34.45 105.53
CA LEU A 27 -0.57 -34.46 104.12
C LEU A 27 -1.94 -33.83 103.92
N GLY A 28 -2.90 -34.12 104.80
CA GLY A 28 -4.21 -33.50 104.85
C GLY A 28 -4.16 -32.01 105.17
N ALA A 29 -3.33 -31.60 106.13
CA ALA A 29 -3.10 -30.19 106.46
C ALA A 29 -2.36 -29.44 105.35
N LEU A 30 -1.40 -30.08 104.65
CA LEU A 30 -0.73 -29.53 103.47
C LEU A 30 -1.66 -29.46 102.26
N LEU A 31 -2.58 -30.41 102.10
CA LEU A 31 -3.62 -30.38 101.07
C LEU A 31 -4.68 -29.31 101.36
N VAL A 32 -5.07 -29.11 102.62
CA VAL A 32 -5.98 -28.04 103.03
C VAL A 32 -5.30 -26.68 102.96
N ALA A 33 -4.05 -26.55 103.40
CA ALA A 33 -3.28 -25.32 103.28
C ALA A 33 -2.92 -25.00 101.82
N GLY A 34 -2.59 -26.02 101.02
CA GLY A 34 -2.39 -25.91 99.57
C GLY A 34 -3.69 -25.54 98.86
N GLY A 35 -4.80 -26.19 99.18
CA GLY A 35 -6.13 -25.87 98.67
C GLY A 35 -6.60 -24.46 99.06
N ALA A 36 -6.37 -24.03 100.30
CA ALA A 36 -6.67 -22.69 100.77
C ALA A 36 -5.75 -21.64 100.11
N SER A 37 -4.48 -21.97 99.88
CA SER A 37 -3.53 -21.09 99.16
C SER A 37 -3.91 -20.94 97.69
N VAL A 38 -4.34 -22.04 97.04
CA VAL A 38 -4.85 -22.03 95.67
C VAL A 38 -6.17 -21.27 95.59
N TYR A 39 -7.08 -21.47 96.55
CA TYR A 39 -8.36 -20.74 96.62
C TYR A 39 -8.15 -19.23 96.84
N TRP A 40 -7.24 -18.88 97.75
CA TRP A 40 -6.89 -17.48 98.00
C TRP A 40 -6.15 -16.83 96.82
N TRP A 41 -5.23 -17.56 96.18
CA TRP A 41 -4.58 -17.12 94.94
C TRP A 41 -5.59 -16.96 93.81
N ALA A 42 -6.54 -17.89 93.67
CA ALA A 42 -7.60 -17.86 92.65
C ALA A 42 -8.54 -16.65 92.81
N GLY A 43 -8.64 -16.08 94.01
CA GLY A 43 -9.40 -14.86 94.30
C GLY A 43 -8.61 -13.55 94.16
N ARG A 44 -7.31 -13.60 93.87
CA ARG A 44 -6.50 -12.38 93.67
C ARG A 44 -6.63 -11.82 92.26
N ASP A 45 -6.66 -10.50 92.16
CA ASP A 45 -6.58 -9.81 90.88
C ASP A 45 -5.27 -10.16 90.17
N GLY A 46 -5.37 -10.65 88.94
CA GLY A 46 -4.24 -11.13 88.13
C GLY A 46 -4.06 -12.65 88.12
N SER A 47 -4.79 -13.40 88.95
CA SER A 47 -4.75 -14.87 88.93
C SER A 47 -5.16 -15.44 87.56
N LEU A 48 -6.06 -14.74 86.86
CA LEU A 48 -6.49 -15.10 85.50
C LEU A 48 -5.34 -15.00 84.49
N ALA A 49 -4.66 -13.85 84.43
CA ALA A 49 -3.55 -13.61 83.50
C ALA A 49 -2.42 -14.63 83.70
N GLN A 50 -2.15 -14.96 84.97
CA GLN A 50 -1.15 -15.95 85.32
C GLN A 50 -1.58 -17.37 84.93
N THR A 51 -2.87 -17.72 85.07
CA THR A 51 -3.41 -19.01 84.62
C THR A 51 -3.32 -19.17 83.10
N LEU A 52 -3.65 -18.13 82.33
CA LEU A 52 -3.51 -18.17 80.87
C LEU A 52 -2.06 -18.42 80.44
N THR A 53 -1.10 -17.85 81.17
CA THR A 53 0.34 -18.09 80.95
C THR A 53 0.74 -19.54 81.20
N TRP A 54 0.16 -20.19 82.22
CA TRP A 54 0.42 -21.60 82.51
C TRP A 54 -0.26 -22.57 81.54
N VAL A 55 -1.42 -22.20 81.01
CA VAL A 55 -2.22 -23.07 80.11
C VAL A 55 -1.79 -22.95 78.65
N ALA A 56 -1.24 -21.81 78.22
CA ALA A 56 -0.81 -21.60 76.84
C ALA A 56 0.10 -22.69 76.24
N PRO A 57 1.05 -23.30 76.98
CA PRO A 57 1.88 -24.40 76.48
C PRO A 57 1.16 -25.75 76.40
N TRP A 58 -0.02 -25.89 77.03
CA TRP A 58 -0.78 -27.15 77.08
C TRP A 58 -1.83 -27.25 75.96
N VAL A 59 -1.92 -26.24 75.10
CA VAL A 59 -2.75 -26.26 73.91
C VAL A 59 -2.11 -27.20 72.88
N ALA A 60 -2.88 -28.06 72.23
CA ALA A 60 -2.40 -29.18 71.39
C ALA A 60 -1.44 -28.76 70.26
N ASP A 61 -0.61 -29.70 69.79
CA ASP A 61 0.34 -29.46 68.69
C ASP A 61 -0.34 -28.86 67.44
N GLY A 62 0.15 -27.71 66.97
CA GLY A 62 -0.41 -26.97 65.83
C GLY A 62 -1.36 -25.82 66.19
N GLN A 63 -1.72 -25.67 67.47
CA GLN A 63 -2.56 -24.56 67.96
C GLN A 63 -1.71 -23.49 68.69
N ARG A 64 -2.03 -22.21 68.48
CA ARG A 64 -1.39 -21.09 69.19
C ARG A 64 -2.45 -20.22 69.85
N LEU A 65 -2.30 -20.00 71.16
CA LEU A 65 -3.14 -19.10 71.95
C LEU A 65 -2.31 -17.91 72.45
N THR A 66 -2.75 -16.70 72.13
CA THR A 66 -2.12 -15.43 72.55
C THR A 66 -3.18 -14.50 73.15
N TRP A 67 -2.81 -13.69 74.14
CA TRP A 67 -3.73 -12.76 74.80
C TRP A 67 -3.07 -11.42 75.11
N GLN A 68 -3.88 -10.37 75.26
CA GLN A 68 -3.49 -9.04 75.72
C GLN A 68 -4.45 -8.54 76.81
N ASP A 69 -3.91 -7.87 77.82
CA ASP A 69 -4.63 -7.23 78.92
C ASP A 69 -5.72 -8.12 79.58
N ALA A 70 -5.30 -9.28 80.07
CA ALA A 70 -6.15 -10.15 80.89
C ALA A 70 -6.24 -9.61 82.34
N GLN A 71 -7.45 -9.30 82.79
CA GLN A 71 -7.77 -8.73 84.10
C GLN A 71 -8.86 -9.53 84.82
N GLY A 72 -8.89 -9.48 86.15
CA GLY A 72 -9.84 -10.22 86.98
C GLY A 72 -9.21 -11.43 87.67
N ASN A 73 -10.07 -12.32 88.16
CA ASN A 73 -9.67 -13.46 88.97
C ASN A 73 -10.45 -14.73 88.59
N LEU A 74 -9.95 -15.89 89.03
CA LEU A 74 -10.54 -17.17 88.68
C LEU A 74 -11.90 -17.38 89.37
N LEU A 75 -12.16 -16.75 90.52
CA LEU A 75 -13.37 -16.97 91.31
C LEU A 75 -14.62 -16.28 90.75
N ASN A 76 -14.50 -15.03 90.32
CA ASN A 76 -15.64 -14.18 89.96
C ASN A 76 -15.77 -13.97 88.44
N GLY A 77 -14.73 -14.30 87.67
CA GLY A 77 -14.65 -14.04 86.24
C GLY A 77 -13.63 -12.96 85.90
N GLY A 78 -13.50 -12.66 84.62
CA GLY A 78 -12.50 -11.71 84.15
C GLY A 78 -12.77 -11.17 82.76
N HIS A 79 -11.86 -10.29 82.35
CA HIS A 79 -11.90 -9.56 81.09
C HIS A 79 -10.57 -9.75 80.37
N VAL A 80 -10.61 -9.98 79.06
CA VAL A 80 -9.45 -10.11 78.18
C VAL A 80 -9.67 -9.20 76.98
N ALA A 81 -8.85 -8.16 76.85
CA ALA A 81 -9.02 -7.17 75.79
C ALA A 81 -8.84 -7.77 74.38
N LEU A 82 -7.90 -8.71 74.23
CA LEU A 82 -7.72 -9.47 72.99
C LEU A 82 -7.30 -10.89 73.31
N LEU A 83 -8.03 -11.87 72.79
CA LEU A 83 -7.69 -13.29 72.81
C LEU A 83 -7.60 -13.78 71.36
N ARG A 84 -6.43 -14.23 70.91
CA ARG A 84 -6.23 -14.76 69.55
C ARG A 84 -5.85 -16.22 69.61
N TRP A 85 -6.63 -17.06 68.95
CA TRP A 85 -6.40 -18.47 68.74
C TRP A 85 -6.14 -18.77 67.25
N GLN A 86 -5.16 -19.62 66.94
CA GLN A 86 -4.80 -19.96 65.56
C GLN A 86 -4.51 -21.45 65.40
N GLN A 87 -5.04 -22.07 64.35
CA GLN A 87 -4.77 -23.47 63.97
C GLN A 87 -4.92 -23.66 62.45
N ASP A 88 -3.94 -24.30 61.79
CA ASP A 88 -4.04 -24.78 60.39
C ASP A 88 -4.52 -23.75 59.33
N GLY A 89 -4.29 -22.45 59.54
CA GLY A 89 -4.77 -21.37 58.64
C GLY A 89 -6.03 -20.65 59.11
N LEU A 90 -6.72 -21.18 60.13
CA LEU A 90 -7.84 -20.54 60.81
C LEU A 90 -7.33 -19.69 61.98
N THR A 91 -7.71 -18.41 62.01
CA THR A 91 -7.40 -17.45 63.06
C THR A 91 -8.71 -16.90 63.63
N ILE A 92 -8.90 -17.01 64.95
CA ILE A 92 -10.03 -16.46 65.69
C ILE A 92 -9.49 -15.40 66.66
N GLU A 93 -9.84 -14.14 66.45
CA GLU A 93 -9.58 -13.05 67.37
C GLU A 93 -10.86 -12.68 68.11
N VAL A 94 -10.82 -12.64 69.43
CA VAL A 94 -11.92 -12.19 70.28
C VAL A 94 -11.45 -10.93 71.01
N ARG A 95 -12.13 -9.82 70.80
CA ARG A 95 -11.87 -8.51 71.40
C ARG A 95 -12.90 -8.23 72.48
N ASP A 96 -12.45 -7.63 73.57
CA ASP A 96 -13.26 -7.29 74.75
C ASP A 96 -14.07 -8.49 75.26
N LEU A 97 -13.38 -9.61 75.51
CA LEU A 97 -13.99 -10.82 76.07
C LEU A 97 -14.15 -10.67 77.58
N HIS A 98 -15.37 -10.69 78.09
CA HIS A 98 -15.62 -10.80 79.52
C HIS A 98 -16.53 -11.98 79.87
N TRP A 99 -16.30 -12.55 81.04
CA TRP A 99 -17.19 -13.57 81.59
C TRP A 99 -17.36 -13.41 83.09
N ARG A 100 -18.51 -13.86 83.57
CA ARG A 100 -18.86 -13.85 84.99
C ARG A 100 -19.34 -15.22 85.42
N LEU A 101 -18.72 -15.73 86.47
CA LEU A 101 -19.12 -16.96 87.12
C LEU A 101 -20.20 -16.65 88.18
N PRO A 102 -21.23 -17.50 88.33
CA PRO A 102 -22.18 -17.36 89.42
C PRO A 102 -21.46 -17.57 90.77
N ALA A 103 -22.02 -17.00 91.84
CA ALA A 103 -21.41 -17.04 93.18
C ALA A 103 -21.16 -18.47 93.71
N ASP A 104 -21.94 -19.45 93.26
CA ASP A 104 -21.82 -20.88 93.55
C ASP A 104 -21.24 -21.69 92.37
N GLY A 105 -20.74 -21.02 91.33
CA GLY A 105 -20.24 -21.63 90.09
C GLY A 105 -19.12 -22.64 90.33
N TRP A 106 -18.14 -22.29 91.16
CA TRP A 106 -17.06 -23.23 91.53
C TRP A 106 -17.57 -24.43 92.32
N THR A 107 -18.55 -24.23 93.21
CA THR A 107 -19.14 -25.36 93.95
C THR A 107 -19.93 -26.30 93.03
N ARG A 108 -20.68 -25.77 92.04
CA ARG A 108 -21.36 -26.58 91.02
C ARG A 108 -20.37 -27.28 90.09
N LEU A 109 -19.29 -26.61 89.71
CA LEU A 109 -18.26 -27.16 88.84
C LEU A 109 -17.56 -28.35 89.51
N TRP A 110 -17.16 -28.24 90.78
CA TRP A 110 -16.48 -29.32 91.49
C TRP A 110 -17.41 -30.45 91.96
N ARG A 111 -18.62 -30.13 92.45
CA ARG A 111 -19.56 -31.12 93.01
C ARG A 111 -20.40 -31.79 91.92
N ASP A 112 -20.98 -30.98 91.05
CA ASP A 112 -22.02 -31.41 90.10
C ASP A 112 -21.44 -31.60 88.68
N ARG A 113 -20.17 -31.22 88.46
CA ARG A 113 -19.50 -31.19 87.15
C ARG A 113 -20.27 -30.37 86.12
N HIS A 114 -20.92 -29.33 86.62
CA HIS A 114 -21.75 -28.42 85.85
C HIS A 114 -21.05 -27.07 85.72
N LEU A 115 -20.75 -26.67 84.48
CA LEU A 115 -20.17 -25.37 84.19
C LEU A 115 -21.29 -24.42 83.73
N SER A 116 -21.60 -23.41 84.53
CA SER A 116 -22.54 -22.36 84.16
C SER A 116 -21.89 -20.97 84.24
N LEU A 117 -22.16 -20.11 83.27
CA LEU A 117 -21.75 -18.70 83.29
C LEU A 117 -22.99 -17.80 83.36
N ASP A 118 -22.96 -16.77 84.21
CA ASP A 118 -24.02 -15.76 84.25
C ASP A 118 -23.95 -14.85 83.00
N GLU A 119 -22.73 -14.66 82.50
CA GLU A 119 -22.45 -13.83 81.34
C GLU A 119 -21.16 -14.34 80.68
N LEU A 120 -21.20 -14.49 79.35
CA LEU A 120 -20.03 -14.56 78.49
C LEU A 120 -20.31 -13.61 77.33
N ALA A 121 -19.51 -12.56 77.18
CA ALA A 121 -19.73 -11.60 76.13
C ALA A 121 -18.42 -11.12 75.49
N ALA A 122 -18.49 -10.75 74.22
CA ALA A 122 -17.37 -10.26 73.44
C ALA A 122 -17.79 -9.05 72.59
N GLY A 123 -16.98 -8.00 72.57
CA GLY A 123 -17.23 -6.82 71.73
C GLY A 123 -17.07 -7.12 70.24
N GLU A 124 -15.99 -7.78 69.84
CA GLU A 124 -15.78 -8.14 68.43
C GLU A 124 -15.10 -9.51 68.27
N VAL A 125 -15.65 -10.38 67.43
CA VAL A 125 -15.05 -11.68 67.10
C VAL A 125 -14.69 -11.69 65.62
N VAL A 126 -13.40 -11.77 65.29
CA VAL A 126 -12.91 -11.84 63.91
C VAL A 126 -12.46 -13.27 63.60
N ILE A 127 -13.08 -13.89 62.61
CA ILE A 127 -12.73 -15.21 62.08
C ILE A 127 -12.11 -15.01 60.70
N ALA A 128 -10.82 -15.33 60.57
CA ALA A 128 -10.07 -15.31 59.32
C ALA A 128 -9.62 -16.73 58.97
N ASP A 129 -10.00 -17.24 57.81
CA ASP A 129 -9.64 -18.57 57.33
C ASP A 129 -8.84 -18.45 56.03
N GLU A 130 -7.53 -18.70 56.12
CA GLU A 130 -6.57 -18.66 55.00
C GLU A 130 -6.16 -20.07 54.55
N SER A 131 -6.88 -21.10 54.99
CA SER A 131 -6.59 -22.50 54.65
C SER A 131 -6.76 -22.76 53.14
N ALA A 132 -5.81 -23.47 52.52
CA ALA A 132 -5.95 -23.87 51.12
C ALA A 132 -7.17 -24.79 50.94
N PRO A 133 -8.01 -24.62 49.89
CA PRO A 133 -9.18 -25.47 49.66
C PRO A 133 -8.74 -26.90 49.35
N SER A 134 -8.62 -27.74 50.36
CA SER A 134 -8.25 -29.15 50.22
C SER A 134 -9.52 -30.01 50.11
N PRO A 135 -9.67 -30.84 49.05
CA PRO A 135 -10.73 -31.83 48.97
C PRO A 135 -10.37 -32.97 49.93
N ARG A 136 -10.74 -32.85 51.20
CA ARG A 136 -10.69 -33.99 52.12
C ARG A 136 -11.93 -34.82 51.89
N GLU A 137 -11.74 -36.09 51.55
CA GLU A 137 -12.76 -37.14 51.64
C GLU A 137 -13.59 -36.91 52.89
N GLY A 138 -14.92 -36.90 52.72
CA GLY A 138 -15.92 -36.54 53.73
C GLY A 138 -15.59 -37.11 55.10
N SER A 139 -14.81 -36.36 55.87
CA SER A 139 -14.36 -36.78 57.18
C SER A 139 -15.58 -36.65 58.08
N PRO A 140 -16.15 -37.76 58.57
CA PRO A 140 -17.27 -37.67 59.48
C PRO A 140 -16.83 -36.84 60.68
N LEU A 141 -17.78 -36.05 61.18
CA LEU A 141 -17.74 -35.37 62.47
C LEU A 141 -16.95 -36.22 63.50
N PRO A 142 -15.87 -35.72 64.15
CA PRO A 142 -15.02 -36.52 65.04
C PRO A 142 -15.84 -37.31 66.06
N ALA A 143 -15.53 -38.60 66.23
CA ALA A 143 -16.39 -39.60 66.87
C ALA A 143 -16.43 -39.53 68.41
N ASP A 144 -15.53 -38.78 69.05
CA ASP A 144 -15.48 -38.65 70.51
C ASP A 144 -15.69 -37.17 70.90
N ARG A 145 -16.89 -36.85 71.39
CA ARG A 145 -17.35 -35.47 71.67
C ARG A 145 -17.74 -35.22 73.12
N GLN A 146 -17.49 -36.17 74.00
CA GLN A 146 -17.76 -35.95 75.42
C GLN A 146 -16.73 -34.98 75.98
N LEU A 147 -17.20 -33.92 76.66
CA LEU A 147 -16.29 -33.05 77.40
C LEU A 147 -15.65 -33.88 78.54
N PRO A 148 -14.31 -33.98 78.60
CA PRO A 148 -13.66 -34.75 79.65
C PRO A 148 -14.06 -34.17 81.01
N TRP A 149 -14.51 -35.04 81.92
CA TRP A 149 -14.95 -34.74 83.28
C TRP A 149 -16.29 -33.97 83.42
N LEU A 150 -16.66 -33.05 82.52
CA LEU A 150 -17.91 -32.26 82.62
C LEU A 150 -19.17 -33.07 82.28
N ARG A 151 -20.24 -32.92 83.09
CA ARG A 151 -21.55 -33.54 82.85
C ARG A 151 -22.52 -32.62 82.11
N SER A 152 -22.46 -31.31 82.39
CA SER A 152 -23.30 -30.33 81.71
C SER A 152 -22.64 -28.96 81.64
N VAL A 153 -22.94 -28.20 80.60
CA VAL A 153 -22.49 -26.82 80.37
C VAL A 153 -23.71 -25.96 80.02
N ASP A 154 -23.79 -24.77 80.59
CA ASP A 154 -24.84 -23.80 80.29
C ASP A 154 -24.22 -22.40 80.19
N VAL A 155 -24.08 -21.89 78.97
CA VAL A 155 -23.33 -20.66 78.69
C VAL A 155 -24.11 -19.76 77.74
N PRO A 156 -24.63 -18.62 78.22
CA PRO A 156 -25.12 -17.55 77.36
C PRO A 156 -23.92 -16.79 76.78
N LEU A 157 -23.85 -16.68 75.46
CA LEU A 157 -22.81 -15.97 74.72
C LEU A 157 -23.40 -14.80 73.95
N VAL A 158 -22.95 -13.58 74.25
CA VAL A 158 -23.32 -12.36 73.51
C VAL A 158 -22.11 -11.83 72.75
N VAL A 159 -22.24 -11.60 71.45
CA VAL A 159 -21.21 -10.96 70.64
C VAL A 159 -21.81 -9.74 69.95
N ASP A 160 -21.28 -8.55 70.26
CA ASP A 160 -21.80 -7.31 69.66
C ASP A 160 -21.57 -7.31 68.14
N ARG A 161 -20.38 -7.77 67.71
CA ARG A 161 -20.00 -7.85 66.31
C ARG A 161 -19.17 -9.10 66.00
N LEU A 162 -19.58 -9.89 65.02
CA LEU A 162 -18.79 -11.00 64.48
C LEU A 162 -18.42 -10.70 63.03
N LEU A 163 -17.12 -10.65 62.73
CA LEU A 163 -16.56 -10.47 61.39
C LEU A 163 -16.04 -11.81 60.87
N TRP A 164 -16.65 -12.32 59.82
CA TRP A 164 -16.19 -13.53 59.13
C TRP A 164 -16.01 -13.23 57.64
N GLN A 165 -14.78 -13.00 57.21
CA GLN A 165 -14.45 -12.53 55.86
C GLN A 165 -15.26 -11.27 55.45
N THR A 166 -16.15 -11.35 54.46
CA THR A 166 -17.03 -10.23 54.01
C THR A 166 -18.37 -10.17 54.76
N LEU A 167 -18.61 -11.11 55.67
CA LEU A 167 -19.86 -11.27 56.41
C LEU A 167 -19.72 -10.64 57.80
N THR A 168 -20.66 -9.77 58.14
CA THR A 168 -20.71 -9.14 59.48
C THR A 168 -22.00 -9.56 60.17
N ALA A 169 -21.93 -10.11 61.37
CA ALA A 169 -23.10 -10.34 62.22
C ALA A 169 -23.07 -9.33 63.37
N THR A 170 -24.23 -8.78 63.72
CA THR A 170 -24.38 -7.82 64.82
C THR A 170 -25.45 -8.27 65.79
N ASP A 171 -25.29 -7.94 67.08
CA ASP A 171 -26.18 -8.36 68.18
C ASP A 171 -26.40 -9.88 68.20
N LEU A 172 -25.30 -10.64 68.13
CA LEU A 172 -25.32 -12.08 68.07
C LEU A 172 -25.48 -12.66 69.48
N ARG A 173 -26.65 -13.24 69.73
CA ARG A 173 -27.03 -13.86 71.01
C ARG A 173 -27.15 -15.36 70.82
N LEU A 174 -26.21 -16.07 71.43
CA LEU A 174 -26.11 -17.51 71.40
C LEU A 174 -26.34 -18.06 72.80
N HIS A 175 -26.96 -19.22 72.89
CA HIS A 175 -27.09 -19.98 74.11
C HIS A 175 -26.55 -21.39 73.88
N TYR A 176 -25.43 -21.71 74.51
CA TYR A 176 -24.79 -23.02 74.44
C TYR A 176 -25.18 -23.87 75.64
N VAL A 177 -25.72 -25.05 75.38
CA VAL A 177 -26.11 -26.03 76.39
C VAL A 177 -25.49 -27.39 76.05
N TYR A 178 -24.81 -28.01 77.01
CA TYR A 178 -24.34 -29.38 76.96
C TYR A 178 -24.95 -30.15 78.13
N GLY A 179 -25.51 -31.33 77.90
CA GLY A 179 -26.07 -32.17 78.97
C GLY A 179 -27.02 -33.25 78.45
N PRO A 180 -27.64 -34.04 79.34
CA PRO A 180 -28.73 -34.96 78.96
C PRO A 180 -30.01 -34.18 78.63
N LEU A 181 -30.73 -34.60 77.60
CA LEU A 181 -31.86 -33.84 77.04
C LEU A 181 -33.09 -33.98 77.95
N ALA A 182 -33.39 -32.95 78.74
CA ALA A 182 -34.68 -32.85 79.42
C ALA A 182 -35.77 -32.54 78.37
N SER A 183 -36.50 -33.58 77.95
CA SER A 183 -37.84 -33.54 77.34
C SER A 183 -38.11 -32.44 76.31
N ALA A 184 -37.70 -32.63 75.04
CA ALA A 184 -38.26 -31.89 73.91
C ALA A 184 -38.33 -32.65 72.57
N LEU A 185 -37.87 -33.91 72.48
CA LEU A 185 -37.90 -34.71 71.24
C LEU A 185 -38.47 -36.13 71.52
N PRO A 186 -39.45 -36.62 70.75
CA PRO A 186 -39.93 -38.00 70.82
C PRO A 186 -39.27 -38.91 69.74
N PRO A 187 -39.07 -40.24 69.97
CA PRO A 187 -39.08 -41.00 71.22
C PRO A 187 -37.65 -41.38 71.71
N ALA A 188 -37.53 -41.41 73.04
CA ALA A 188 -36.54 -42.08 73.89
C ALA A 188 -35.30 -42.75 73.24
N THR A 189 -34.15 -42.07 73.34
CA THR A 189 -32.84 -42.73 73.54
C THR A 189 -32.23 -42.22 74.85
N PRO A 190 -31.73 -43.11 75.72
CA PRO A 190 -31.33 -42.75 77.08
C PRO A 190 -29.97 -42.01 77.10
N ASP A 191 -29.92 -40.93 77.88
CA ASP A 191 -28.72 -40.34 78.50
C ASP A 191 -27.53 -39.96 77.58
N ILE A 192 -27.77 -39.75 76.27
CA ILE A 192 -26.71 -39.30 75.36
C ILE A 192 -26.51 -37.78 75.55
N PRO A 193 -25.33 -37.32 75.98
CA PRO A 193 -25.05 -35.89 76.03
C PRO A 193 -25.11 -35.29 74.63
N HIS A 194 -25.71 -34.12 74.52
CA HIS A 194 -25.82 -33.38 73.27
C HIS A 194 -25.29 -31.97 73.46
N HIS A 195 -24.69 -31.42 72.42
CA HIS A 195 -24.34 -30.01 72.32
C HIS A 195 -25.48 -29.30 71.60
N ARG A 196 -26.14 -28.37 72.26
CA ARG A 196 -27.16 -27.52 71.65
C ARG A 196 -26.64 -26.10 71.62
N VAL A 197 -26.71 -25.49 70.45
CA VAL A 197 -26.45 -24.07 70.23
C VAL A 197 -27.76 -23.46 69.74
N VAL A 198 -28.34 -22.54 70.52
CA VAL A 198 -29.50 -21.76 70.09
C VAL A 198 -29.01 -20.36 69.73
N LEU A 199 -29.27 -19.95 68.49
CA LEU A 199 -29.12 -18.58 68.04
C LEU A 199 -30.46 -17.87 68.24
N GLU A 200 -30.56 -17.09 69.31
CA GLU A 200 -31.76 -16.35 69.69
C GLU A 200 -31.99 -15.14 68.78
N HIS A 201 -30.89 -14.47 68.44
CA HIS A 201 -30.88 -13.32 67.57
C HIS A 201 -29.48 -13.15 66.94
N ALA A 202 -29.43 -12.81 65.67
CA ALA A 202 -28.30 -12.14 65.05
C ALA A 202 -28.80 -11.39 63.83
N VAL A 203 -28.25 -10.21 63.55
CA VAL A 203 -28.49 -9.51 62.29
C VAL A 203 -27.26 -9.69 61.42
N LEU A 204 -27.37 -10.53 60.39
CA LEU A 204 -26.35 -10.58 59.36
C LEU A 204 -26.46 -9.35 58.49
N ARG A 205 -25.32 -8.74 58.23
CA ARG A 205 -25.10 -7.70 57.27
C ARG A 205 -23.95 -8.10 56.35
N ALA A 206 -24.23 -8.19 55.06
CA ALA A 206 -23.22 -8.39 54.03
C ALA A 206 -23.24 -7.18 53.10
N ASP A 207 -22.14 -6.43 53.07
CA ASP A 207 -21.98 -5.31 52.14
C ASP A 207 -21.46 -5.87 50.80
N THR A 208 -22.31 -5.79 49.77
CA THR A 208 -21.96 -6.18 48.41
C THR A 208 -21.60 -4.93 47.60
N PRO A 209 -20.89 -5.04 46.46
CA PRO A 209 -20.58 -3.89 45.60
C PRO A 209 -21.80 -3.08 45.10
N GLN A 210 -23.03 -3.56 45.34
CA GLN A 210 -24.27 -3.07 44.74
C GLN A 210 -25.41 -2.84 45.77
N GLY A 211 -25.17 -3.06 47.07
CA GLY A 211 -26.16 -2.88 48.14
C GLY A 211 -25.82 -3.63 49.43
N THR A 212 -26.56 -3.32 50.51
CA THR A 212 -26.40 -3.98 51.82
C THR A 212 -27.48 -5.04 52.00
N LEU A 213 -27.07 -6.29 52.18
CA LEU A 213 -27.97 -7.39 52.51
C LEU A 213 -28.11 -7.45 54.03
N THR A 214 -29.34 -7.31 54.56
CA THR A 214 -29.62 -7.49 55.99
C THR A 214 -30.57 -8.65 56.23
N ALA A 215 -30.19 -9.56 57.13
CA ALA A 215 -30.95 -10.76 57.43
C ALA A 215 -30.96 -11.03 58.93
N PRO A 216 -32.10 -10.82 59.63
CA PRO A 216 -32.27 -11.35 60.96
C PRO A 216 -32.26 -12.89 60.90
N LEU A 217 -31.37 -13.49 61.68
CA LEU A 217 -31.22 -14.91 61.85
C LEU A 217 -31.83 -15.37 63.17
N ARG A 218 -32.53 -16.49 63.10
CA ARG A 218 -32.86 -17.32 64.26
C ARG A 218 -32.63 -18.77 63.91
N GLY A 219 -32.10 -19.55 64.84
CA GLY A 219 -31.87 -20.95 64.57
C GLY A 219 -31.47 -21.73 65.81
N SER A 220 -31.55 -23.04 65.72
CA SER A 220 -30.98 -23.93 66.71
C SER A 220 -30.28 -25.08 66.02
N ALA A 221 -29.05 -25.34 66.42
CA ALA A 221 -28.30 -26.52 66.02
C ALA A 221 -28.16 -27.43 67.24
N ALA A 222 -28.43 -28.72 67.07
CA ALA A 222 -28.22 -29.72 68.11
C ALA A 222 -27.37 -30.86 67.53
N VAL A 223 -26.29 -31.19 68.23
CA VAL A 223 -25.34 -32.23 67.85
C VAL A 223 -25.30 -33.25 68.97
N THR A 224 -25.66 -34.49 68.66
CA THR A 224 -25.54 -35.62 69.59
C THR A 224 -24.10 -36.14 69.65
N ALA A 225 -23.71 -36.74 70.78
CA ALA A 225 -22.40 -37.39 70.90
C ALA A 225 -22.21 -38.57 69.93
N SER A 226 -23.28 -39.14 69.38
CA SER A 226 -23.28 -40.22 68.37
C SER A 226 -23.11 -39.73 66.93
N GLY A 227 -22.89 -38.43 66.70
CA GLY A 227 -22.57 -37.87 65.38
C GLY A 227 -23.79 -37.38 64.57
N MET A 228 -25.02 -37.61 65.02
CA MET A 228 -26.20 -37.00 64.40
C MET A 228 -26.28 -35.52 64.79
N ALA A 229 -26.09 -34.66 63.81
CA ALA A 229 -26.21 -33.21 63.94
C ALA A 229 -27.51 -32.77 63.24
N LEU A 230 -28.52 -32.42 64.03
CA LEU A 230 -29.76 -31.83 63.52
C LEU A 230 -29.59 -30.31 63.44
N LEU A 231 -29.78 -29.78 62.24
CA LEU A 231 -29.84 -28.35 61.99
C LEU A 231 -31.30 -27.95 61.77
N GLN A 232 -31.78 -26.98 62.54
CA GLN A 232 -33.02 -26.26 62.25
C GLN A 232 -32.70 -24.77 62.23
N ALA A 233 -32.70 -24.18 61.05
CA ALA A 233 -32.45 -22.76 60.86
C ALA A 233 -33.58 -22.13 60.06
N GLN A 234 -34.08 -20.99 60.53
CA GLN A 234 -34.99 -20.16 59.77
C GLN A 234 -34.36 -18.78 59.57
N ILE A 235 -34.14 -18.45 58.31
CA ILE A 235 -33.51 -17.22 57.88
C ILE A 235 -34.56 -16.45 57.11
N ASN A 236 -35.08 -15.38 57.71
CA ASN A 236 -35.92 -14.43 57.00
C ASN A 236 -35.03 -13.26 56.65
N ALA A 237 -34.73 -13.07 55.37
CA ALA A 237 -33.87 -12.01 54.88
C ALA A 237 -34.67 -11.00 54.06
N THR A 238 -34.31 -9.74 54.18
CA THR A 238 -34.81 -8.66 53.31
C THR A 238 -33.64 -8.16 52.49
N LEU A 239 -33.70 -8.40 51.18
CA LEU A 239 -32.69 -7.93 50.24
C LEU A 239 -33.15 -6.58 49.68
N GLU A 240 -32.42 -5.52 50.01
CA GLU A 240 -32.54 -4.22 49.35
C GLU A 240 -31.42 -4.07 48.34
N ALA A 241 -31.71 -4.29 47.07
CA ALA A 241 -30.79 -3.99 45.98
C ALA A 241 -31.03 -2.55 45.52
N THR A 242 -29.98 -1.74 45.40
CA THR A 242 -30.02 -0.39 44.82
C THR A 242 -29.40 -0.44 43.42
N PRO A 243 -30.17 -0.68 42.35
CA PRO A 243 -29.62 -0.73 41.01
C PRO A 243 -29.23 0.68 40.56
N THR A 244 -28.15 0.79 39.78
CA THR A 244 -27.63 2.09 39.29
C THR A 244 -28.57 2.78 38.28
N ASP A 245 -29.50 2.03 37.65
CA ASP A 245 -30.37 2.49 36.55
C ASP A 245 -31.85 2.05 36.65
N ALA A 246 -32.36 1.66 37.84
CA ALA A 246 -33.75 1.18 38.02
C ALA A 246 -34.30 1.53 39.43
N PRO A 247 -35.64 1.60 39.61
CA PRO A 247 -36.22 1.79 40.94
C PRO A 247 -35.79 0.67 41.90
N VAL A 248 -35.51 1.04 43.15
CA VAL A 248 -35.10 0.11 44.22
C VAL A 248 -36.12 -1.02 44.33
N GLN A 249 -35.70 -2.23 43.99
CA GLN A 249 -36.54 -3.42 44.10
C GLN A 249 -36.16 -4.18 45.35
N ARG A 250 -37.10 -4.24 46.30
CA ARG A 250 -36.95 -5.01 47.53
C ARG A 250 -37.40 -6.43 47.31
N TRP A 251 -36.61 -7.38 47.78
CA TRP A 251 -36.94 -8.80 47.76
C TRP A 251 -37.11 -9.30 49.19
N GLN A 252 -38.22 -9.98 49.44
CA GLN A 252 -38.44 -10.73 50.67
C GLN A 252 -38.01 -12.17 50.41
N ALA A 253 -37.06 -12.65 51.21
CA ALA A 253 -36.50 -13.98 51.10
C ALA A 253 -36.75 -14.75 52.40
N ALA A 254 -37.43 -15.88 52.31
CA ALA A 254 -37.58 -16.81 53.42
C ALA A 254 -36.83 -18.11 53.10
N LEU A 255 -35.69 -18.32 53.75
CA LEU A 255 -34.90 -19.54 53.70
C LEU A 255 -35.16 -20.37 54.96
N ARG A 256 -35.67 -21.59 54.79
CA ARG A 256 -35.89 -22.56 55.87
C ARG A 256 -35.01 -23.76 55.62
N VAL A 257 -34.14 -24.06 56.55
CA VAL A 257 -33.25 -25.22 56.48
C VAL A 257 -33.57 -26.14 57.65
N HIS A 258 -33.89 -27.40 57.39
CA HIS A 258 -34.14 -28.39 58.42
C HIS A 258 -33.51 -29.73 58.05
N GLY A 259 -33.03 -30.48 59.04
CA GLY A 259 -32.62 -31.88 58.83
C GLY A 259 -31.24 -32.22 59.37
N SER A 260 -30.74 -33.39 58.98
CA SER A 260 -29.48 -33.98 59.44
C SER A 260 -28.30 -33.48 58.61
N LEU A 261 -27.27 -32.95 59.27
CA LEU A 261 -25.97 -32.63 58.68
C LEU A 261 -25.12 -33.89 58.46
N ALA A 262 -25.50 -35.06 59.00
CA ALA A 262 -24.70 -36.28 58.93
C ALA A 262 -25.07 -37.20 57.73
N ASP A 263 -26.31 -37.11 57.24
CA ASP A 263 -26.85 -38.05 56.26
C ASP A 263 -26.84 -37.49 54.83
N LYS A 264 -26.62 -38.36 53.82
CA LYS A 264 -26.83 -38.02 52.40
C LYS A 264 -28.31 -37.73 52.18
N GLY A 265 -28.63 -36.53 51.71
CA GLY A 265 -30.00 -36.04 51.50
C GLY A 265 -30.73 -35.68 52.80
N GLY A 266 -30.02 -35.64 53.93
CA GLY A 266 -30.63 -35.41 55.24
C GLY A 266 -31.10 -33.99 55.49
N LEU A 267 -30.67 -33.00 54.69
CA LEU A 267 -30.90 -31.58 54.91
C LEU A 267 -31.79 -30.98 53.82
N THR A 268 -33.00 -30.56 54.18
CA THR A 268 -33.96 -29.92 53.29
C THR A 268 -33.89 -28.40 53.44
N ALA A 269 -33.64 -27.71 52.32
CA ALA A 269 -33.60 -26.26 52.21
C ALA A 269 -34.76 -25.77 51.33
N GLY A 270 -35.66 -24.98 51.89
CA GLY A 270 -36.72 -24.28 51.17
C GLY A 270 -36.43 -22.79 51.09
N LEU A 271 -36.47 -22.22 49.89
CA LEU A 271 -36.30 -20.80 49.61
C LEU A 271 -37.57 -20.28 48.93
N ASP A 272 -38.17 -19.23 49.51
CA ASP A 272 -39.26 -18.47 48.91
C ASP A 272 -38.79 -17.02 48.73
N LEU A 273 -38.72 -16.58 47.47
CA LEU A 273 -38.33 -15.23 47.07
C LEU A 273 -39.53 -14.53 46.44
N GLN A 274 -39.91 -13.37 46.98
CA GLN A 274 -40.99 -12.55 46.44
C GLN A 274 -40.56 -11.10 46.30
N ALA A 275 -40.82 -10.50 45.14
CA ALA A 275 -40.57 -9.09 44.92
C ALA A 275 -41.62 -8.25 45.66
N ALA A 276 -41.18 -7.23 46.41
CA ALA A 276 -42.07 -6.39 47.22
C ALA A 276 -43.02 -5.52 46.36
N ASN A 277 -42.63 -5.20 45.12
CA ASN A 277 -43.34 -4.26 44.23
C ASN A 277 -43.71 -4.88 42.86
N GLY A 278 -43.90 -6.19 42.75
CA GLY A 278 -44.25 -6.83 41.48
C GLY A 278 -44.62 -8.31 41.57
N PRO A 279 -45.07 -8.93 40.46
CA PRO A 279 -45.49 -10.34 40.43
C PRO A 279 -44.33 -11.34 40.44
N ALA A 280 -43.08 -10.86 40.49
CA ALA A 280 -41.91 -11.71 40.39
C ALA A 280 -41.73 -12.55 41.65
N SER A 281 -41.70 -13.87 41.49
CA SER A 281 -41.44 -14.82 42.57
C SER A 281 -40.57 -15.99 42.11
N ALA A 282 -39.80 -16.54 43.04
CA ALA A 282 -39.02 -17.74 42.83
C ALA A 282 -39.10 -18.62 44.07
N THR A 283 -39.57 -19.85 43.89
CA THR A 283 -39.61 -20.86 44.95
C THR A 283 -38.63 -21.98 44.61
N ALA A 284 -37.77 -22.34 45.55
CA ALA A 284 -36.82 -23.43 45.39
C ALA A 284 -36.86 -24.34 46.61
N THR A 285 -36.98 -25.65 46.39
CA THR A 285 -36.86 -26.67 47.44
C THR A 285 -35.75 -27.61 47.06
N ALA A 286 -34.76 -27.78 47.93
CA ALA A 286 -33.60 -28.61 47.67
C ALA A 286 -33.34 -29.57 48.83
N GLU A 287 -32.93 -30.80 48.52
CA GLU A 287 -32.29 -31.71 49.46
C GLU A 287 -30.78 -31.63 49.26
N LEU A 288 -30.06 -31.39 50.35
CA LEU A 288 -28.64 -31.11 50.37
C LEU A 288 -27.90 -32.22 51.13
N SER A 289 -26.69 -32.48 50.67
CA SER A 289 -25.69 -33.36 51.30
C SER A 289 -24.41 -32.54 51.50
N PRO A 290 -24.27 -31.80 52.61
CA PRO A 290 -23.23 -30.77 52.78
C PRO A 290 -21.79 -31.25 52.60
N TRP A 291 -21.54 -32.54 52.80
CA TRP A 291 -20.21 -33.16 52.75
C TRP A 291 -19.98 -34.06 51.53
N ALA A 292 -20.92 -34.10 50.57
CA ALA A 292 -20.76 -34.85 49.34
C ALA A 292 -19.96 -34.04 48.29
N ASP A 293 -19.26 -34.73 47.39
CA ASP A 293 -18.54 -34.11 46.25
C ASP A 293 -19.47 -33.20 45.39
N TRP A 294 -20.76 -33.54 45.37
CA TRP A 294 -21.83 -32.71 44.84
C TRP A 294 -22.91 -32.51 45.92
N PRO A 295 -23.05 -31.30 46.50
CA PRO A 295 -23.88 -31.08 47.67
C PRO A 295 -25.39 -31.02 47.38
N LEU A 296 -25.83 -30.98 46.13
CA LEU A 296 -27.24 -30.90 45.74
C LEU A 296 -27.79 -32.29 45.36
N HIS A 297 -28.62 -32.89 46.21
CA HIS A 297 -29.21 -34.20 45.98
C HIS A 297 -30.47 -34.11 45.10
N SER A 298 -31.44 -33.30 45.50
CA SER A 298 -32.61 -33.00 44.69
C SER A 298 -32.90 -31.51 44.76
N ALA A 299 -33.52 -30.95 43.72
CA ALA A 299 -33.90 -29.55 43.68
C ALA A 299 -35.10 -29.34 42.77
N THR A 300 -36.14 -28.67 43.26
CA THR A 300 -37.23 -28.18 42.44
C THR A 300 -37.24 -26.66 42.52
N VAL A 301 -37.10 -25.99 41.39
CA VAL A 301 -37.14 -24.53 41.27
C VAL A 301 -38.33 -24.16 40.40
N ARG A 302 -39.17 -23.23 40.86
CA ARG A 302 -40.24 -22.60 40.07
C ARG A 302 -40.01 -21.10 40.02
N LEU A 303 -40.05 -20.55 38.81
CA LEU A 303 -39.82 -19.14 38.52
C LEU A 303 -41.10 -18.55 37.93
N ALA A 304 -41.50 -17.37 38.42
CA ALA A 304 -42.60 -16.60 37.87
C ALA A 304 -42.11 -15.17 37.60
N SER A 305 -42.10 -14.78 36.33
CA SER A 305 -41.70 -13.47 35.80
C SER A 305 -40.41 -12.90 36.44
N LEU A 306 -39.39 -13.73 36.62
CA LEU A 306 -38.14 -13.35 37.29
C LEU A 306 -37.21 -12.54 36.37
N ASP A 307 -36.83 -11.35 36.82
CA ASP A 307 -35.79 -10.54 36.20
C ASP A 307 -34.45 -10.74 36.92
N LEU A 308 -33.52 -11.44 36.28
CA LEU A 308 -32.20 -11.75 36.83
C LEU A 308 -31.37 -10.50 37.13
N SER A 309 -31.58 -9.40 36.39
CA SER A 309 -30.86 -8.14 36.63
C SER A 309 -31.20 -7.48 37.96
N THR A 310 -32.34 -7.84 38.56
CA THR A 310 -32.77 -7.35 39.88
C THR A 310 -32.15 -8.11 41.04
N LEU A 311 -31.65 -9.33 40.78
CA LEU A 311 -30.88 -10.12 41.74
C LEU A 311 -29.38 -9.78 41.64
N TRP A 312 -28.89 -9.50 40.43
CA TRP A 312 -27.52 -9.05 40.18
C TRP A 312 -27.47 -8.03 39.03
N PRO A 313 -27.04 -6.77 39.23
CA PRO A 313 -27.04 -5.71 38.20
C PRO A 313 -26.27 -6.00 36.90
N HIS A 314 -25.31 -6.94 36.93
CA HIS A 314 -24.56 -7.36 35.75
C HIS A 314 -25.18 -8.56 35.02
N TRP A 315 -26.20 -9.19 35.60
CA TRP A 315 -26.95 -10.26 34.94
C TRP A 315 -27.92 -9.68 33.91
N PRO A 316 -28.28 -10.46 32.88
CA PRO A 316 -29.18 -9.99 31.84
C PRO A 316 -30.56 -9.65 32.40
N ARG A 317 -31.21 -8.64 31.82
CA ARG A 317 -32.63 -8.36 31.99
C ARG A 317 -33.44 -9.50 31.40
N THR A 318 -34.32 -10.08 32.22
CA THR A 318 -35.13 -11.24 31.83
C THR A 318 -36.57 -11.12 32.31
N ARG A 319 -37.43 -11.98 31.78
CA ARG A 319 -38.73 -12.30 32.37
C ARG A 319 -38.90 -13.82 32.35
N LEU A 320 -38.21 -14.49 33.27
CA LEU A 320 -38.14 -15.95 33.31
C LEU A 320 -39.36 -16.54 34.01
N GLU A 321 -40.00 -17.48 33.33
CA GLU A 321 -41.13 -18.26 33.80
C GLU A 321 -40.86 -19.74 33.54
N GLY A 322 -41.17 -20.61 34.50
CA GLY A 322 -41.05 -22.04 34.29
C GLY A 322 -40.60 -22.81 35.53
N SER A 323 -40.13 -24.02 35.31
CA SER A 323 -39.74 -24.93 36.37
C SER A 323 -38.56 -25.78 35.97
N LEU A 324 -37.63 -25.95 36.91
CA LEU A 324 -36.49 -26.86 36.81
C LEU A 324 -36.61 -27.91 37.90
N ASN A 325 -36.49 -29.17 37.53
CA ASN A 325 -36.52 -30.30 38.43
C ASN A 325 -35.22 -31.09 38.29
N TRP A 326 -34.52 -31.23 39.41
CA TRP A 326 -33.29 -31.97 39.58
C TRP A 326 -33.59 -33.11 40.53
N GLN A 327 -33.49 -34.35 40.07
CA GLN A 327 -33.75 -35.52 40.90
C GLN A 327 -32.69 -36.61 40.64
N PRO A 328 -32.30 -37.36 41.67
CA PRO A 328 -31.48 -38.55 41.48
C PRO A 328 -32.23 -39.55 40.58
N ASN A 329 -31.49 -40.27 39.74
CA ASN A 329 -32.08 -41.23 38.81
C ASN A 329 -32.67 -42.42 39.59
N PRO A 330 -34.00 -42.70 39.51
CA PRO A 330 -34.65 -43.74 40.31
C PRO A 330 -34.17 -45.17 40.00
N ASP A 331 -33.59 -45.38 38.81
CA ASP A 331 -33.07 -46.69 38.38
C ASP A 331 -31.62 -46.96 38.86
N ALA A 332 -30.98 -45.97 39.50
CA ALA A 332 -29.62 -46.07 39.99
C ALA A 332 -29.61 -46.36 41.50
N GLY A 333 -28.74 -47.27 41.96
CA GLY A 333 -28.63 -47.59 43.38
C GLY A 333 -28.25 -46.36 44.24
N PRO A 334 -28.53 -46.38 45.56
CA PRO A 334 -28.43 -45.23 46.48
C PRO A 334 -27.01 -44.63 46.66
N ALA A 335 -26.00 -45.16 45.97
CA ALA A 335 -24.62 -44.70 46.00
C ALA A 335 -24.11 -44.13 44.66
N ALA A 336 -24.93 -44.05 43.62
CA ALA A 336 -24.51 -43.62 42.29
C ALA A 336 -24.79 -42.12 42.03
N ASP A 337 -23.78 -41.38 41.52
CA ASP A 337 -23.87 -39.98 41.10
C ASP A 337 -24.61 -39.82 39.76
N HIS A 338 -25.86 -40.31 39.73
CA HIS A 338 -26.72 -40.31 38.57
C HIS A 338 -27.87 -39.33 38.77
N TRP A 339 -27.93 -38.29 37.95
CA TRP A 339 -28.90 -37.21 38.07
C TRP A 339 -29.76 -37.11 36.83
N THR A 340 -31.01 -36.74 37.02
CA THR A 340 -31.93 -36.35 35.95
C THR A 340 -32.28 -34.89 36.14
N VAL A 341 -32.12 -34.10 35.08
CA VAL A 341 -32.44 -32.69 35.03
C VAL A 341 -33.49 -32.48 33.95
N GLN A 342 -34.67 -32.10 34.37
CA GLN A 342 -35.80 -31.81 33.49
C GLN A 342 -36.31 -30.41 33.78
N GLY A 343 -36.42 -29.58 32.75
CA GLY A 343 -36.89 -28.22 32.94
C GLY A 343 -37.43 -27.57 31.69
N GLN A 344 -38.36 -26.65 31.91
CA GLN A 344 -38.86 -25.72 30.91
C GLN A 344 -38.70 -24.30 31.43
N LEU A 345 -38.17 -23.42 30.60
CA LEU A 345 -37.95 -22.02 30.91
C LEU A 345 -38.42 -21.19 29.72
N ILE A 346 -39.23 -20.19 29.97
CA ILE A 346 -39.70 -19.22 28.98
C ILE A 346 -39.19 -17.85 29.44
N ASN A 347 -38.57 -17.12 28.53
CA ASN A 347 -38.19 -15.73 28.74
C ASN A 347 -39.13 -14.83 27.95
N GLY A 348 -40.01 -14.13 28.65
CA GLY A 348 -40.97 -13.21 28.06
C GLY A 348 -40.36 -11.90 27.52
N SER A 349 -39.04 -11.73 27.64
CA SER A 349 -38.31 -10.56 27.13
C SER A 349 -36.93 -10.95 26.57
N PRO A 350 -36.87 -11.67 25.43
CA PRO A 350 -35.60 -12.03 24.81
C PRO A 350 -34.91 -10.79 24.23
N ALA A 351 -33.61 -10.63 24.50
CA ALA A 351 -32.81 -9.54 23.94
C ALA A 351 -31.31 -9.92 23.85
N PRO A 352 -30.54 -9.29 22.94
CA PRO A 352 -29.12 -9.61 22.75
C PRO A 352 -28.26 -9.36 23.99
N TRP A 353 -27.20 -10.15 24.16
CA TRP A 353 -26.30 -10.10 25.33
C TRP A 353 -25.68 -8.71 25.55
N ASN A 354 -25.22 -8.05 24.48
CA ASN A 354 -24.62 -6.71 24.54
C ASN A 354 -25.61 -5.59 24.87
N ARG A 355 -26.92 -5.86 24.78
CA ARG A 355 -27.98 -4.97 25.27
C ARG A 355 -28.43 -5.36 26.69
N ARG A 356 -27.58 -6.07 27.44
CA ARG A 356 -27.88 -6.64 28.76
C ARG A 356 -29.13 -7.52 28.73
N GLY A 357 -29.41 -8.23 27.64
CA GLY A 357 -30.54 -9.14 27.52
C GLY A 357 -30.12 -10.62 27.54
N LEU A 358 -31.06 -11.52 27.79
CA LEU A 358 -30.90 -12.94 27.52
C LEU A 358 -31.58 -13.26 26.17
N PRO A 359 -30.85 -13.74 25.15
CA PRO A 359 -31.43 -13.91 23.80
C PRO A 359 -32.32 -15.16 23.66
N LEU A 360 -32.33 -16.00 24.69
CA LEU A 360 -33.18 -17.17 24.82
C LEU A 360 -34.65 -16.73 24.98
N ARG A 361 -35.57 -17.30 24.20
CA ARG A 361 -37.03 -17.12 24.29
C ARG A 361 -37.68 -18.28 25.05
N ALA A 362 -37.26 -19.51 24.75
CA ALA A 362 -37.69 -20.70 25.45
C ALA A 362 -36.56 -21.72 25.50
N ALA A 363 -36.52 -22.52 26.56
CA ALA A 363 -35.57 -23.59 26.78
C ALA A 363 -36.30 -24.80 27.36
N GLN A 364 -36.10 -25.95 26.75
CA GLN A 364 -36.51 -27.24 27.27
C GLN A 364 -35.28 -28.16 27.33
N VAL A 365 -35.07 -28.80 28.47
CA VAL A 365 -33.94 -29.71 28.68
C VAL A 365 -34.41 -30.99 29.35
N ASP A 366 -33.94 -32.12 28.83
CA ASP A 366 -33.97 -33.45 29.46
C ASP A 366 -32.55 -34.03 29.38
N LEU A 367 -31.86 -34.00 30.50
CA LEU A 367 -30.46 -34.36 30.64
C LEU A 367 -30.32 -35.42 31.73
N ARG A 368 -29.59 -36.49 31.44
CA ARG A 368 -29.19 -37.50 32.41
C ARG A 368 -27.69 -37.44 32.61
N VAL A 369 -27.24 -37.15 33.81
CA VAL A 369 -25.81 -37.08 34.13
C VAL A 369 -25.42 -38.34 34.87
N HIS A 370 -24.32 -38.97 34.47
CA HIS A 370 -23.74 -40.17 35.06
C HIS A 370 -22.25 -39.91 35.33
N GLY A 371 -21.92 -39.33 36.50
CA GLY A 371 -20.54 -38.95 36.84
C GLY A 371 -19.90 -38.01 35.79
N GLN A 372 -18.93 -38.53 35.01
CA GLN A 372 -18.20 -37.79 33.97
C GLN A 372 -18.81 -37.89 32.56
N ALA A 373 -19.99 -38.48 32.45
CA ALA A 373 -20.74 -38.59 31.21
C ALA A 373 -22.12 -37.94 31.36
N ALA A 374 -22.65 -37.36 30.30
CA ALA A 374 -24.04 -36.96 30.24
C ALA A 374 -24.72 -37.48 28.97
N ASP A 375 -25.93 -38.00 29.15
CA ASP A 375 -26.87 -38.41 28.12
C ASP A 375 -27.96 -37.34 28.00
N LEU A 376 -27.78 -36.44 27.02
CA LEU A 376 -28.73 -35.41 26.67
C LEU A 376 -29.80 -36.03 25.76
N LYS A 377 -30.98 -36.30 26.32
CA LYS A 377 -32.11 -36.83 25.55
C LYS A 377 -32.67 -35.81 24.58
N SER A 378 -32.88 -34.60 25.07
CA SER A 378 -33.35 -33.47 24.26
C SER A 378 -32.97 -32.16 24.92
N LEU A 379 -32.36 -31.29 24.14
CA LEU A 379 -32.25 -29.86 24.40
C LEU A 379 -32.95 -29.15 23.26
N ALA A 380 -33.92 -28.29 23.56
CA ALA A 380 -34.54 -27.40 22.60
C ALA A 380 -34.44 -25.98 23.14
N LEU A 381 -33.72 -25.11 22.43
CA LEU A 381 -33.60 -23.69 22.74
C LEU A 381 -34.20 -22.89 21.58
N GLU A 382 -35.04 -21.92 21.91
CA GLU A 382 -35.55 -20.93 20.96
C GLU A 382 -34.78 -19.63 21.16
N ILE A 383 -34.17 -19.11 20.10
CA ILE A 383 -33.36 -17.88 20.13
C ILE A 383 -33.88 -16.96 19.02
N GLY A 384 -34.70 -15.98 19.41
CA GLY A 384 -35.48 -15.19 18.45
C GLY A 384 -36.48 -16.06 17.67
N GLU A 385 -36.31 -16.16 16.35
CA GLU A 385 -37.08 -17.05 15.46
C GLU A 385 -36.36 -18.38 15.15
N GLY A 386 -35.10 -18.52 15.57
CA GLY A 386 -34.29 -19.71 15.33
C GLY A 386 -34.42 -20.75 16.44
N THR A 387 -34.03 -21.98 16.14
CA THR A 387 -34.06 -23.10 17.08
C THR A 387 -32.71 -23.79 17.18
N VAL A 388 -32.32 -24.19 18.38
CA VAL A 388 -31.17 -25.05 18.65
C VAL A 388 -31.70 -26.34 19.27
N GLN A 389 -31.55 -27.44 18.56
CA GLN A 389 -31.90 -28.77 19.05
C GLN A 389 -30.62 -29.58 19.23
N ALA A 390 -30.47 -30.25 20.37
CA ALA A 390 -29.36 -31.14 20.62
C ALA A 390 -29.80 -32.42 21.32
N ALA A 391 -29.22 -33.55 20.92
CA ALA A 391 -29.38 -34.83 21.59
C ALA A 391 -28.09 -35.63 21.43
N GLY A 392 -27.66 -36.34 22.47
CA GLY A 392 -26.41 -37.08 22.41
C GLY A 392 -25.80 -37.43 23.75
N LYS A 393 -24.71 -38.19 23.69
CA LYS A 393 -23.86 -38.56 24.80
C LYS A 393 -22.54 -37.82 24.73
N VAL A 394 -22.16 -37.19 25.83
CA VAL A 394 -20.89 -36.49 26.00
C VAL A 394 -20.13 -37.07 27.17
N ARG A 395 -18.79 -37.11 27.06
CA ARG A 395 -17.89 -37.46 28.16
C ARG A 395 -16.79 -36.42 28.25
N TRP A 396 -16.46 -36.01 29.47
CA TRP A 396 -15.42 -35.00 29.71
C TRP A 396 -14.38 -35.48 30.73
N SER A 397 -13.21 -34.82 30.70
CA SER A 397 -12.07 -35.07 31.58
C SER A 397 -12.29 -34.50 32.98
N PRO A 398 -11.92 -35.23 34.05
CA PRO A 398 -12.00 -34.72 35.43
C PRO A 398 -11.06 -33.54 35.69
N ASP A 399 -10.00 -33.37 34.91
CA ASP A 399 -9.01 -32.31 35.07
C ASP A 399 -9.64 -30.92 34.88
N ARG A 400 -9.78 -30.16 35.98
CA ARG A 400 -10.41 -28.83 36.01
C ARG A 400 -9.49 -27.70 35.55
N SER A 401 -8.22 -27.98 35.27
CA SER A 401 -7.23 -26.97 34.87
C SER A 401 -7.22 -26.66 33.36
N ALA A 402 -7.82 -27.52 32.53
CA ALA A 402 -7.90 -27.34 31.07
C ALA A 402 -9.19 -26.63 30.62
N ASP A 403 -9.15 -26.00 29.44
CA ASP A 403 -10.32 -25.37 28.82
C ASP A 403 -11.42 -26.39 28.47
N LEU A 404 -12.67 -25.93 28.48
CA LEU A 404 -13.87 -26.79 28.37
C LEU A 404 -13.88 -27.68 27.10
N LEU A 405 -13.35 -27.16 25.98
CA LEU A 405 -13.21 -27.90 24.71
C LEU A 405 -12.10 -28.97 24.78
N ASP A 406 -10.99 -28.69 25.45
CA ASP A 406 -9.88 -29.64 25.63
C ASP A 406 -10.22 -30.75 26.64
N ARG A 407 -11.20 -30.49 27.50
CA ARG A 407 -11.76 -31.49 28.42
C ARG A 407 -12.72 -32.45 27.72
N LEU A 408 -13.22 -32.16 26.53
CA LEU A 408 -14.13 -33.03 25.80
C LEU A 408 -13.40 -34.32 25.35
N GLN A 409 -13.75 -35.46 25.93
CA GLN A 409 -13.12 -36.75 25.61
C GLN A 409 -13.90 -37.55 24.57
N ALA A 410 -15.22 -37.34 24.51
CA ALA A 410 -16.10 -38.06 23.60
C ALA A 410 -17.37 -37.26 23.30
N LEU A 411 -17.82 -37.31 22.05
CA LEU A 411 -19.04 -36.64 21.56
C LEU A 411 -19.77 -37.56 20.58
N GLN A 412 -20.96 -38.02 20.95
CA GLN A 412 -21.87 -38.76 20.07
C GLN A 412 -23.20 -38.05 20.12
N GLY A 413 -23.74 -37.63 18.98
CA GLY A 413 -24.98 -36.89 18.99
C GLY A 413 -25.20 -36.04 17.75
N LEU A 414 -26.36 -35.39 17.76
CA LEU A 414 -26.81 -34.45 16.76
C LEU A 414 -27.01 -33.10 17.45
N LEU A 415 -26.35 -32.07 16.93
CA LEU A 415 -26.64 -30.67 17.22
C LEU A 415 -27.15 -30.03 15.92
N THR A 416 -28.38 -29.54 15.94
CA THR A 416 -28.97 -28.77 14.84
C THR A 416 -29.33 -27.39 15.31
N VAL A 417 -28.64 -26.39 14.79
CA VAL A 417 -29.01 -24.98 14.83
C VAL A 417 -29.74 -24.68 13.54
N ARG A 418 -30.97 -24.17 13.60
CA ARG A 418 -31.77 -23.80 12.43
C ARG A 418 -32.20 -22.35 12.55
N ASP A 419 -31.88 -21.58 11.52
CA ASP A 419 -32.35 -20.22 11.30
C ASP A 419 -32.11 -19.26 12.48
N VAL A 420 -31.03 -19.47 13.24
CA VAL A 420 -30.65 -18.56 14.32
C VAL A 420 -29.99 -17.33 13.70
N VAL A 421 -30.62 -16.16 13.83
CA VAL A 421 -30.02 -14.89 13.37
C VAL A 421 -29.00 -14.42 14.42
N PRO A 422 -27.71 -14.28 14.06
CA PRO A 422 -26.67 -13.83 14.99
C PRO A 422 -26.97 -12.51 15.69
N ASP A 423 -27.65 -11.58 15.03
CA ASP A 423 -28.05 -10.29 15.62
C ASP A 423 -28.93 -10.44 16.87
N ASN A 424 -29.67 -11.55 16.98
CA ASN A 424 -30.45 -11.87 18.17
C ASN A 424 -29.57 -12.27 19.35
N LEU A 425 -28.37 -12.84 19.11
CA LEU A 425 -27.41 -13.19 20.16
C LEU A 425 -26.61 -11.96 20.61
N TRP A 426 -26.19 -11.13 19.65
CA TRP A 426 -25.41 -9.93 19.87
C TRP A 426 -25.75 -8.86 18.82
N ALA A 427 -26.27 -7.72 19.27
CA ALA A 427 -26.77 -6.67 18.37
C ALA A 427 -25.63 -6.02 17.57
N GLY A 428 -25.89 -5.70 16.30
CA GLY A 428 -24.92 -5.13 15.36
C GLY A 428 -24.09 -6.17 14.60
N THR A 429 -24.51 -7.45 14.63
CA THR A 429 -23.84 -8.53 13.89
C THR A 429 -24.57 -8.80 12.57
N ASP A 430 -24.52 -10.03 12.05
CA ASP A 430 -25.12 -10.36 10.75
C ASP A 430 -26.62 -10.69 10.89
N THR A 431 -27.42 -10.24 9.92
CA THR A 431 -28.86 -10.52 9.86
C THR A 431 -29.18 -11.80 9.09
N ALA A 432 -28.19 -12.37 8.40
CA ALA A 432 -28.38 -13.64 7.71
C ALA A 432 -28.57 -14.81 8.70
N PRO A 433 -29.59 -15.66 8.51
CA PRO A 433 -29.83 -16.80 9.40
C PRO A 433 -28.68 -17.81 9.32
N LEU A 434 -28.25 -18.27 10.49
CA LEU A 434 -27.25 -19.31 10.68
C LEU A 434 -27.93 -20.67 10.88
N SER A 435 -27.60 -21.62 10.02
CA SER A 435 -28.02 -23.01 10.13
C SER A 435 -26.79 -23.91 10.22
N ILE A 436 -26.66 -24.68 11.31
CA ILE A 436 -25.55 -25.59 11.58
C ILE A 436 -26.12 -26.98 11.87
N THR A 437 -25.61 -28.01 11.22
CA THR A 437 -25.84 -29.41 11.60
C THR A 437 -24.50 -30.04 11.89
N LEU A 438 -24.30 -30.46 13.14
CA LEU A 438 -23.13 -31.19 13.61
C LEU A 438 -23.57 -32.59 14.04
N GLN A 439 -22.95 -33.61 13.47
CA GLN A 439 -23.23 -35.01 13.76
C GLN A 439 -21.94 -35.72 14.15
N GLY A 440 -21.92 -36.33 15.34
CA GLY A 440 -20.84 -37.16 15.83
C GLY A 440 -21.30 -38.60 16.03
N HIS A 441 -20.65 -39.56 15.40
CA HIS A 441 -20.91 -40.99 15.61
C HIS A 441 -19.61 -41.75 15.89
N PRO A 442 -19.58 -42.69 16.86
CA PRO A 442 -18.42 -43.53 17.09
C PRO A 442 -18.15 -44.42 15.86
N LEU A 443 -16.90 -44.71 15.58
CA LEU A 443 -16.53 -45.67 14.53
C LEU A 443 -16.92 -47.11 14.95
N PRO A 444 -17.36 -47.98 14.01
CA PRO A 444 -17.70 -49.36 14.32
C PRO A 444 -16.56 -50.11 15.01
N GLY A 445 -16.81 -50.69 16.19
CA GLY A 445 -15.81 -51.47 16.94
C GLY A 445 -14.78 -50.64 17.73
N MET A 446 -14.83 -49.30 17.68
CA MET A 446 -13.97 -48.43 18.49
C MET A 446 -14.79 -47.73 19.59
N PRO A 447 -14.23 -47.53 20.80
CA PRO A 447 -14.86 -46.70 21.80
C PRO A 447 -14.88 -45.24 21.33
N ILE A 448 -15.92 -44.50 21.75
CA ILE A 448 -16.15 -43.09 21.43
C ILE A 448 -14.99 -42.15 21.84
N THR A 449 -14.10 -42.63 22.71
CA THR A 449 -12.89 -41.93 23.18
C THR A 449 -11.72 -41.97 22.21
N ASP A 450 -11.76 -42.84 21.20
CA ASP A 450 -10.60 -43.11 20.34
C ASP A 450 -10.76 -42.45 18.97
N ALA A 451 -11.97 -42.48 18.41
CA ALA A 451 -12.28 -41.84 17.14
C ALA A 451 -13.78 -41.59 16.96
N VAL A 452 -14.12 -40.38 16.50
CA VAL A 452 -15.50 -39.97 16.21
C VAL A 452 -15.58 -39.52 14.76
N LYS A 453 -16.50 -40.09 13.98
CA LYS A 453 -16.86 -39.53 12.67
C LYS A 453 -17.69 -38.27 12.90
N VAL A 454 -17.18 -37.14 12.46
CA VAL A 454 -17.80 -35.82 12.59
C VAL A 454 -18.20 -35.31 11.21
N THR A 455 -19.46 -34.91 11.07
CA THR A 455 -19.97 -34.18 9.91
C THR A 455 -20.47 -32.82 10.37
N LEU A 456 -20.01 -31.74 9.73
CA LEU A 456 -20.42 -30.37 9.97
C LEU A 456 -20.95 -29.79 8.67
N ASN A 457 -22.19 -29.32 8.67
CA ASN A 457 -22.76 -28.50 7.61
C ASN A 457 -23.22 -27.18 8.22
N ALA A 458 -22.57 -26.07 7.86
CA ALA A 458 -22.96 -24.74 8.28
C ALA A 458 -23.26 -23.84 7.07
N ARG A 459 -24.31 -23.02 7.19
CA ARG A 459 -24.73 -22.05 6.17
C ARG A 459 -25.11 -20.74 6.83
N GLN A 460 -24.62 -19.64 6.26
CA GLN A 460 -24.98 -18.28 6.64
C GLN A 460 -25.01 -17.42 5.37
N GLY A 461 -26.22 -17.08 4.89
CA GLY A 461 -26.39 -16.37 3.62
C GLY A 461 -25.75 -17.13 2.42
N PRO A 462 -24.81 -16.50 1.67
CA PRO A 462 -24.08 -17.15 0.58
C PRO A 462 -22.91 -18.04 1.05
N ALA A 463 -22.48 -17.92 2.32
CA ALA A 463 -21.38 -18.70 2.86
C ALA A 463 -21.84 -20.12 3.23
N ARG A 464 -21.03 -21.12 2.86
CA ARG A 464 -21.27 -22.54 3.17
C ARG A 464 -19.98 -23.20 3.64
N ILE A 465 -20.08 -23.96 4.72
CA ILE A 465 -19.02 -24.80 5.25
C ILE A 465 -19.56 -26.22 5.31
N THR A 466 -18.87 -27.15 4.67
CA THR A 466 -19.16 -28.58 4.77
C THR A 466 -17.88 -29.29 5.12
N ALA A 467 -17.82 -29.95 6.27
CA ALA A 467 -16.68 -30.73 6.70
C ALA A 467 -17.11 -32.12 7.11
N GLN A 468 -16.29 -33.11 6.79
CA GLN A 468 -16.48 -34.50 7.18
C GLN A 468 -15.12 -35.12 7.52
N GLY A 469 -15.05 -35.85 8.61
CA GLY A 469 -13.79 -36.45 9.02
C GLY A 469 -13.90 -37.32 10.26
N HIS A 470 -12.74 -37.74 10.72
CA HIS A 470 -12.51 -38.46 11.95
C HIS A 470 -11.80 -37.51 12.91
N TRP A 471 -12.49 -37.15 13.98
CA TRP A 471 -11.88 -36.47 15.10
C TRP A 471 -11.21 -37.54 15.98
N LEU A 472 -9.90 -37.39 16.19
CA LEU A 472 -9.08 -38.24 17.02
C LEU A 472 -8.76 -37.45 18.30
N PRO A 473 -9.42 -37.76 19.44
CA PRO A 473 -9.23 -37.01 20.68
C PRO A 473 -7.73 -36.93 21.04
N ARG A 474 -7.25 -35.72 21.34
CA ARG A 474 -5.83 -35.38 21.64
C ARG A 474 -4.82 -35.43 20.50
N ALA A 475 -5.19 -35.89 19.30
CA ALA A 475 -4.28 -36.01 18.14
C ALA A 475 -4.60 -35.01 17.01
N GLY A 476 -5.88 -34.74 16.74
CA GLY A 476 -6.30 -33.79 15.71
C GLY A 476 -7.52 -34.26 14.92
N VAL A 477 -7.75 -33.64 13.76
CA VAL A 477 -8.86 -33.99 12.85
C VAL A 477 -8.29 -34.50 11.53
N GLN A 478 -8.70 -35.69 11.11
CA GLN A 478 -8.42 -36.23 9.78
C GLN A 478 -9.69 -36.12 8.93
N GLY A 479 -9.66 -35.40 7.81
CA GLY A 479 -10.81 -35.36 6.92
C GLY A 479 -10.77 -34.27 5.87
N GLY A 480 -11.90 -34.13 5.19
CA GLY A 480 -12.13 -33.13 4.17
C GLY A 480 -12.99 -31.99 4.69
N ALA A 481 -12.62 -30.76 4.37
CA ALA A 481 -13.45 -29.58 4.61
C ALA A 481 -13.52 -28.73 3.34
N GLN A 482 -14.72 -28.29 2.99
CA GLN A 482 -14.97 -27.34 1.93
C GLN A 482 -15.62 -26.09 2.52
N LEU A 483 -15.02 -24.94 2.22
CA LEU A 483 -15.47 -23.62 2.59
C LEU A 483 -15.74 -22.85 1.30
N ASN A 484 -16.97 -22.41 1.10
CA ASN A 484 -17.37 -21.58 -0.02
C ASN A 484 -17.88 -20.25 0.53
N LEU A 485 -17.17 -19.18 0.20
CA LEU A 485 -17.45 -17.80 0.56
C LEU A 485 -17.66 -16.98 -0.72
N PRO A 486 -18.28 -15.79 -0.65
CA PRO A 486 -18.31 -14.87 -1.79
C PRO A 486 -16.90 -14.60 -2.33
N GLY A 487 -16.64 -14.96 -3.59
CA GLY A 487 -15.35 -14.76 -4.25
C GLY A 487 -14.22 -15.72 -3.84
N LEU A 488 -14.42 -16.62 -2.86
CA LEU A 488 -13.39 -17.54 -2.35
C LEU A 488 -13.95 -18.95 -2.12
N SER A 489 -13.24 -19.96 -2.61
CA SER A 489 -13.48 -21.35 -2.30
C SER A 489 -12.22 -21.99 -1.75
N ALA A 490 -12.34 -22.77 -0.70
CA ALA A 490 -11.24 -23.49 -0.07
C ALA A 490 -11.64 -24.94 0.10
N VAL A 491 -10.76 -25.85 -0.29
CA VAL A 491 -10.92 -27.29 -0.08
C VAL A 491 -9.68 -27.78 0.63
N PHE A 492 -9.90 -28.35 1.80
CA PHE A 492 -8.90 -29.03 2.61
C PHE A 492 -9.21 -30.53 2.57
N ASP A 493 -8.19 -31.35 2.40
CA ASP A 493 -8.27 -32.80 2.58
C ASP A 493 -6.94 -33.29 3.17
N GLY A 494 -6.99 -33.84 4.38
CA GLY A 494 -5.77 -34.21 5.08
C GLY A 494 -5.91 -34.37 6.59
N PHE A 495 -4.79 -34.21 7.29
CA PHE A 495 -4.73 -34.25 8.74
C PHE A 495 -4.34 -32.87 9.29
N ALA A 496 -5.20 -32.31 10.15
CA ALA A 496 -4.97 -31.08 10.89
C ALA A 496 -4.68 -31.43 12.36
N GLY A 497 -3.40 -31.48 12.74
CA GLY A 497 -2.96 -31.79 14.10
C GLY A 497 -1.47 -32.12 14.22
N LEU A 498 -1.00 -32.28 15.46
CA LEU A 498 0.38 -32.72 15.74
C LEU A 498 0.45 -34.25 15.72
N PRO A 499 1.17 -34.87 14.75
CA PRO A 499 1.17 -36.31 14.57
C PRO A 499 1.81 -37.10 15.73
N SER A 500 2.51 -36.43 16.65
CA SER A 500 3.19 -37.04 17.80
C SER A 500 2.25 -37.60 18.89
N ARG A 501 0.95 -37.30 18.83
CA ARG A 501 -0.05 -37.70 19.85
C ARG A 501 -1.09 -38.73 19.38
N VAL A 502 -0.86 -39.36 18.23
CA VAL A 502 -1.81 -40.29 17.61
C VAL A 502 -1.82 -41.66 18.33
N PRO A 503 -2.97 -42.19 18.77
CA PRO A 503 -3.07 -43.50 19.43
C PRO A 503 -2.60 -44.66 18.52
N ARG A 504 -2.01 -45.70 19.12
CA ARG A 504 -1.72 -46.96 18.42
C ARG A 504 -3.03 -47.64 18.02
N GLY A 505 -3.26 -47.82 16.72
CA GLY A 505 -4.50 -48.40 16.16
C GLY A 505 -5.44 -47.39 15.50
N ALA A 506 -5.09 -46.10 15.47
CA ALA A 506 -5.84 -45.06 14.75
C ALA A 506 -5.90 -45.34 13.22
N PRO A 507 -6.94 -44.86 12.51
CA PRO A 507 -7.03 -44.94 11.05
C PRO A 507 -5.77 -44.39 10.39
N ALA A 508 -5.41 -44.98 9.23
CA ALA A 508 -4.23 -44.56 8.48
C ALA A 508 -4.32 -43.07 8.15
N LEU A 509 -3.37 -42.29 8.69
CA LEU A 509 -3.22 -40.89 8.35
C LEU A 509 -2.80 -40.76 6.87
N PRO A 510 -3.35 -39.81 6.13
CA PRO A 510 -2.89 -39.55 4.77
C PRO A 510 -1.41 -39.15 4.81
N ALA A 511 -0.64 -39.63 3.83
CA ALA A 511 0.80 -39.34 3.74
C ALA A 511 1.08 -37.85 3.50
N GLN A 512 0.09 -37.12 2.96
CA GLN A 512 0.15 -35.69 2.66
C GLN A 512 -1.20 -35.05 2.92
N SER A 513 -1.19 -33.81 3.40
CA SER A 513 -2.37 -32.94 3.51
C SER A 513 -2.37 -31.95 2.35
N HIS A 514 -3.56 -31.67 1.82
CA HIS A 514 -3.78 -30.79 0.69
C HIS A 514 -4.71 -29.65 1.10
N LEU A 515 -4.31 -28.42 0.80
CA LEU A 515 -5.20 -27.26 0.87
C LEU A 515 -5.17 -26.55 -0.48
N SER A 516 -6.31 -26.53 -1.17
CA SER A 516 -6.50 -25.73 -2.36
C SER A 516 -7.39 -24.53 -2.04
N LEU A 517 -6.88 -23.33 -2.26
CA LEU A 517 -7.61 -22.08 -2.17
C LEU A 517 -7.78 -21.54 -3.59
N ARG A 518 -9.01 -21.36 -4.03
CA ARG A 518 -9.35 -20.69 -5.28
C ARG A 518 -10.15 -19.44 -4.99
N VAL A 519 -9.54 -18.31 -5.27
CA VAL A 519 -10.15 -16.98 -5.23
C VAL A 519 -10.52 -16.61 -6.65
N THR A 520 -11.81 -16.46 -6.94
CA THR A 520 -12.30 -16.09 -8.28
C THR A 520 -12.50 -14.59 -8.43
N ARG A 521 -12.80 -13.89 -7.32
CA ARG A 521 -12.93 -12.44 -7.25
C ARG A 521 -12.29 -11.94 -5.96
N LEU A 522 -11.00 -11.59 -6.03
CA LEU A 522 -10.20 -11.18 -4.89
C LEU A 522 -10.81 -10.00 -4.12
N ALA A 523 -11.34 -9.00 -4.84
CA ALA A 523 -12.03 -7.85 -4.27
C ALA A 523 -13.23 -8.25 -3.40
N GLU A 524 -14.05 -9.19 -3.88
CA GLU A 524 -15.23 -9.67 -3.16
C GLU A 524 -14.86 -10.52 -1.95
N ALA A 525 -13.88 -11.42 -2.10
CA ALA A 525 -13.40 -12.27 -1.02
C ALA A 525 -12.85 -11.43 0.15
N GLN A 526 -12.02 -10.45 -0.17
CA GLN A 526 -11.46 -9.51 0.80
C GLN A 526 -12.55 -8.67 1.48
N SER A 527 -13.49 -8.12 0.70
CA SER A 527 -14.60 -7.32 1.24
C SER A 527 -15.47 -8.15 2.20
N TRP A 528 -15.80 -9.38 1.81
CA TRP A 528 -16.56 -10.29 2.66
C TRP A 528 -15.79 -10.62 3.94
N LEU A 529 -14.52 -11.04 3.86
CA LEU A 529 -13.70 -11.39 5.03
C LEU A 529 -13.55 -10.22 6.00
N ARG A 530 -13.28 -9.02 5.49
CA ARG A 530 -13.15 -7.80 6.30
C ARG A 530 -14.47 -7.46 6.99
N THR A 531 -15.56 -7.38 6.23
CA THR A 531 -16.88 -7.05 6.80
C THR A 531 -17.35 -8.08 7.81
N THR A 532 -17.09 -9.37 7.58
CA THR A 532 -17.37 -10.43 8.55
C THR A 532 -16.47 -10.28 9.79
N ALA A 533 -15.17 -10.06 9.64
CA ALA A 533 -14.26 -9.88 10.77
C ALA A 533 -14.64 -8.66 11.63
N GLU A 534 -14.98 -7.52 11.01
CA GLU A 534 -15.44 -6.32 11.69
C GLU A 534 -16.77 -6.56 12.44
N ARG A 535 -17.74 -7.23 11.81
CA ARG A 535 -19.04 -7.54 12.42
C ARG A 535 -18.92 -8.49 13.62
N TRP A 536 -17.98 -9.45 13.56
CA TRP A 536 -17.82 -10.48 14.60
C TRP A 536 -16.72 -10.17 15.63
N ALA A 537 -15.94 -9.10 15.43
CA ALA A 537 -14.88 -8.68 16.35
C ALA A 537 -15.29 -8.58 17.83
N PRO A 538 -16.52 -8.13 18.21
CA PRO A 538 -16.93 -8.06 19.62
C PRO A 538 -17.10 -9.43 20.27
N LEU A 539 -17.46 -10.46 19.49
CA LEU A 539 -17.71 -11.82 19.96
C LEU A 539 -16.47 -12.72 19.87
N LEU A 540 -15.56 -12.40 18.95
CA LEU A 540 -14.36 -13.18 18.66
C LEU A 540 -13.13 -12.25 18.68
N PRO A 541 -12.65 -11.83 19.86
CA PRO A 541 -11.56 -10.85 19.99
C PRO A 541 -10.22 -11.33 19.41
N SER A 542 -10.09 -12.63 19.12
CA SER A 542 -8.92 -13.23 18.46
C SER A 542 -8.93 -13.13 16.92
N LEU A 543 -10.05 -12.75 16.30
CA LEU A 543 -10.24 -12.72 14.84
C LEU A 543 -9.85 -11.46 14.03
N PRO A 544 -9.39 -10.28 14.55
CA PRO A 544 -9.32 -9.10 13.67
C PRO A 544 -7.94 -8.56 13.26
N ALA A 545 -6.83 -8.82 13.97
CA ALA A 545 -5.62 -7.99 13.79
C ALA A 545 -4.99 -8.09 12.37
N THR A 546 -5.02 -9.27 11.75
CA THR A 546 -4.43 -9.53 10.42
C THR A 546 -5.37 -9.19 9.26
N VAL A 547 -6.69 -9.29 9.44
CA VAL A 547 -7.70 -8.99 8.40
C VAL A 547 -8.04 -7.49 8.35
N ALA A 548 -8.00 -6.81 9.49
CA ALA A 548 -8.21 -5.36 9.58
C ALA A 548 -7.08 -4.53 8.94
N ALA A 549 -5.88 -5.11 8.77
CA ALA A 549 -4.75 -4.46 8.12
C ALA A 549 -4.90 -4.35 6.58
N TRP A 550 -5.93 -4.97 6.00
CA TRP A 550 -6.17 -4.97 4.55
C TRP A 550 -6.98 -3.72 4.15
N THR A 551 -6.30 -2.60 3.94
CA THR A 551 -6.90 -1.26 3.83
C THR A 551 -7.50 -0.91 2.46
N GLU A 552 -7.07 -1.56 1.36
CA GLU A 552 -7.57 -1.27 -0.01
C GLU A 552 -8.27 -2.46 -0.66
N PRO A 553 -9.36 -2.26 -1.42
CA PRO A 553 -9.95 -3.32 -2.24
C PRO A 553 -8.94 -3.76 -3.31
N ALA A 554 -8.53 -5.03 -3.26
CA ALA A 554 -7.66 -5.60 -4.28
C ALA A 554 -8.30 -5.50 -5.67
N ARG A 555 -7.49 -5.27 -6.70
CA ARG A 555 -7.93 -5.32 -8.11
C ARG A 555 -8.42 -6.72 -8.47
N ASP A 556 -9.40 -6.82 -9.37
CA ASP A 556 -9.95 -8.10 -9.80
C ASP A 556 -8.86 -9.03 -10.36
N GLY A 557 -8.73 -10.19 -9.73
CA GLY A 557 -7.77 -11.22 -10.07
C GLY A 557 -8.23 -12.58 -9.56
N GLU A 558 -7.85 -13.61 -10.29
CA GLU A 558 -8.02 -14.99 -9.89
C GLU A 558 -6.72 -15.49 -9.26
N LEU A 559 -6.82 -16.17 -8.11
CA LEU A 559 -5.69 -16.81 -7.43
C LEU A 559 -6.05 -18.28 -7.16
N ASP A 560 -5.27 -19.20 -7.73
CA ASP A 560 -5.32 -20.63 -7.39
C ASP A 560 -4.05 -20.98 -6.63
N LEU A 561 -4.19 -21.27 -5.33
CA LEU A 561 -3.11 -21.61 -4.43
C LEU A 561 -3.29 -23.04 -3.94
N LYS A 562 -2.28 -23.88 -4.16
CA LYS A 562 -2.26 -25.27 -3.74
C LYS A 562 -1.08 -25.49 -2.80
N LEU A 563 -1.41 -25.85 -1.58
CA LEU A 563 -0.49 -26.20 -0.51
C LEU A 563 -0.50 -27.72 -0.32
N ARG A 564 0.69 -28.31 -0.24
CA ARG A 564 0.88 -29.73 0.09
C ARG A 564 1.91 -29.82 1.20
N TRP A 565 1.55 -30.44 2.32
CA TRP A 565 2.52 -30.69 3.41
C TRP A 565 2.44 -32.13 3.90
N GLY A 566 3.59 -32.64 4.35
CA GLY A 566 3.76 -34.02 4.82
C GLY A 566 3.91 -34.10 6.34
N ARG A 567 4.54 -35.18 6.80
CA ARG A 567 4.91 -35.38 8.21
C ARG A 567 6.15 -34.61 8.63
N GLU A 568 7.00 -34.23 7.68
CA GLU A 568 8.17 -33.37 7.88
C GLU A 568 7.74 -31.89 7.82
N PRO A 569 8.48 -30.95 8.45
CA PRO A 569 8.14 -29.54 8.45
C PRO A 569 8.51 -28.86 7.12
N GLU A 570 8.04 -29.47 6.03
CA GLU A 570 8.17 -29.02 4.67
C GLU A 570 6.77 -28.91 4.03
N ALA A 571 6.49 -27.77 3.42
CA ALA A 571 5.32 -27.59 2.56
C ALA A 571 5.78 -27.22 1.16
N THR A 572 5.27 -27.91 0.14
CA THR A 572 5.39 -27.43 -1.24
C THR A 572 4.23 -26.49 -1.53
N LEU A 573 4.57 -25.26 -1.93
CA LEU A 573 3.64 -24.19 -2.28
C LEU A 573 3.68 -23.99 -3.79
N THR A 574 2.52 -24.10 -4.42
CA THR A 574 2.32 -23.74 -5.82
C THR A 574 1.20 -22.73 -5.88
N ALA A 575 1.41 -21.64 -6.61
CA ALA A 575 0.39 -20.61 -6.78
C ALA A 575 0.39 -20.10 -8.21
N GLN A 576 -0.78 -19.88 -8.77
CA GLN A 576 -0.95 -19.21 -10.03
C GLN A 576 -1.97 -18.09 -9.83
N ALA A 577 -1.61 -16.88 -10.25
CA ALA A 577 -2.50 -15.74 -10.26
C ALA A 577 -2.63 -15.19 -11.69
N GLU A 578 -3.86 -14.91 -12.10
CA GLU A 578 -4.14 -14.12 -13.29
C GLU A 578 -4.75 -12.79 -12.86
N LEU A 579 -4.05 -11.70 -13.16
CA LEU A 579 -4.49 -10.35 -12.81
C LEU A 579 -4.86 -9.58 -14.08
N THR A 580 -5.97 -8.84 -14.03
CA THR A 580 -6.32 -7.90 -15.10
C THR A 580 -6.07 -6.48 -14.62
N VAL A 581 -5.10 -5.81 -15.24
CA VAL A 581 -4.75 -4.41 -14.96
C VAL A 581 -4.98 -3.58 -16.22
N GLU A 582 -5.85 -2.57 -16.16
CA GLU A 582 -6.13 -1.66 -17.30
C GLU A 582 -6.49 -2.38 -18.61
N GLN A 583 -7.38 -3.39 -18.54
CA GLN A 583 -7.76 -4.29 -19.64
C GLN A 583 -6.64 -5.22 -20.16
N ARG A 584 -5.50 -5.31 -19.48
CA ARG A 584 -4.38 -6.18 -19.84
C ARG A 584 -4.28 -7.33 -18.85
N ARG A 585 -4.14 -8.54 -19.38
CA ARG A 585 -4.04 -9.76 -18.57
C ARG A 585 -2.58 -10.10 -18.29
N TRP A 586 -2.28 -10.31 -17.02
CA TRP A 586 -0.97 -10.68 -16.50
C TRP A 586 -1.10 -12.06 -15.86
N ARG A 587 -0.17 -12.95 -16.16
CA ARG A 587 -0.07 -14.24 -15.49
C ARG A 587 1.18 -14.26 -14.62
N LEU A 588 0.97 -14.51 -13.34
CA LEU A 588 2.00 -14.71 -12.35
C LEU A 588 1.96 -16.19 -11.94
N THR A 589 3.03 -16.92 -12.20
CA THR A 589 3.14 -18.33 -11.80
C THR A 589 4.27 -18.48 -10.81
N LEU A 590 3.94 -18.91 -9.59
CA LEU A 590 4.90 -19.36 -8.60
C LEU A 590 5.28 -20.81 -8.91
N ALA A 591 6.55 -21.04 -9.22
CA ALA A 591 7.09 -22.39 -9.36
C ALA A 591 6.96 -23.17 -8.03
N PRO A 592 6.89 -24.51 -8.07
CA PRO A 592 6.84 -25.33 -6.86
C PRO A 592 7.95 -24.95 -5.89
N THR A 593 7.56 -24.37 -4.75
CA THR A 593 8.49 -23.82 -3.77
C THR A 593 8.35 -24.57 -2.46
N THR A 594 9.43 -25.16 -1.98
CA THR A 594 9.44 -25.81 -0.67
C THR A 594 9.69 -24.77 0.41
N VAL A 595 8.75 -24.64 1.35
CA VAL A 595 8.88 -23.86 2.57
C VAL A 595 9.25 -24.82 3.68
N ARG A 596 10.37 -24.58 4.36
CA ARG A 596 10.81 -25.34 5.54
C ARG A 596 10.63 -24.48 6.79
N TRP A 597 10.14 -25.05 7.88
CA TRP A 597 10.04 -24.35 9.17
C TRP A 597 10.60 -25.19 10.32
N ASN A 598 10.98 -24.55 11.42
CA ASN A 598 11.44 -25.23 12.63
C ASN A 598 10.26 -25.45 13.58
N THR A 599 10.00 -26.70 13.98
CA THR A 599 8.90 -27.05 14.89
C THR A 599 9.21 -26.85 16.36
N ASN A 600 10.49 -26.64 16.72
CA ASN A 600 10.92 -26.51 18.12
C ASN A 600 10.84 -25.07 18.65
N ASP A 601 10.67 -24.08 17.78
CA ASP A 601 10.50 -22.67 18.16
C ASP A 601 9.56 -21.94 17.18
N PRO A 602 8.24 -21.94 17.44
CA PRO A 602 7.26 -21.28 16.57
C PRO A 602 7.36 -19.74 16.59
N LEU A 603 8.15 -19.15 17.50
CA LEU A 603 8.35 -17.69 17.61
C LEU A 603 9.64 -17.22 16.92
N HIS A 604 10.59 -18.13 16.65
CA HIS A 604 11.87 -17.85 15.99
C HIS A 604 12.14 -18.76 14.78
N GLY A 605 11.17 -18.83 13.85
CA GLY A 605 11.26 -19.66 12.66
C GLY A 605 11.98 -19.00 11.49
N THR A 606 13.14 -19.52 11.07
CA THR A 606 13.72 -19.21 9.74
C THR A 606 12.99 -19.98 8.65
N TRP A 607 12.32 -19.31 7.72
CA TRP A 607 11.60 -19.95 6.62
C TRP A 607 12.39 -19.82 5.32
N THR A 608 13.16 -20.83 4.94
CA THR A 608 13.84 -20.77 3.64
C THR A 608 12.82 -20.96 2.52
N VAL A 609 12.48 -19.87 1.82
CA VAL A 609 11.60 -19.88 0.63
C VAL A 609 12.47 -19.66 -0.60
N GLY A 610 12.72 -20.72 -1.36
CA GLY A 610 13.33 -20.63 -2.70
C GLY A 610 12.23 -20.48 -3.75
N ALA A 611 11.63 -19.29 -3.86
CA ALA A 611 10.51 -19.07 -4.80
C ALA A 611 11.00 -18.51 -6.13
N SER A 612 10.51 -19.03 -7.25
CA SER A 612 10.66 -18.35 -8.55
C SER A 612 9.30 -18.03 -9.12
N TYR A 613 9.07 -16.75 -9.43
CA TYR A 613 7.86 -16.26 -10.06
C TYR A 613 8.16 -15.94 -11.51
N VAL A 614 7.36 -16.50 -12.41
CA VAL A 614 7.37 -16.12 -13.82
C VAL A 614 6.23 -15.16 -14.05
N LEU A 615 6.56 -13.92 -14.40
CA LEU A 615 5.60 -12.92 -14.85
C LEU A 615 5.56 -12.95 -16.38
N ALA A 616 4.38 -13.14 -16.94
CA ALA A 616 4.15 -13.18 -18.38
C ALA A 616 2.98 -12.28 -18.80
N THR A 617 3.12 -11.63 -19.96
CA THR A 617 2.02 -10.90 -20.59
C THR A 617 1.10 -11.87 -21.34
N VAL A 618 -0.21 -11.81 -21.09
CA VAL A 618 -1.18 -12.65 -21.80
C VAL A 618 -1.74 -11.86 -22.98
N GLY A 619 -1.18 -12.10 -24.18
CA GLY A 619 -1.59 -11.43 -25.40
C GLY A 619 -3.05 -11.71 -25.78
N ARG A 620 -3.79 -10.67 -26.23
CA ARG A 620 -5.16 -10.78 -26.78
C ARG A 620 -5.20 -11.42 -28.18
N ARG A 621 -4.05 -11.50 -28.87
CA ARG A 621 -3.84 -12.12 -30.19
C ARG A 621 -2.56 -12.96 -30.15
N ALA A 622 -2.54 -14.09 -30.87
CA ALA A 622 -1.41 -15.04 -30.92
C ALA A 622 -0.08 -14.45 -31.43
N THR A 623 -0.09 -13.24 -31.99
CA THR A 623 1.07 -12.56 -32.57
C THR A 623 1.65 -11.43 -31.70
N ALA A 624 1.07 -11.12 -30.53
CA ALA A 624 1.63 -10.12 -29.64
C ALA A 624 2.90 -10.65 -28.94
N PRO A 625 4.01 -9.89 -28.88
CA PRO A 625 5.24 -10.34 -28.23
C PRO A 625 4.98 -10.66 -26.75
N GLN A 626 5.20 -11.92 -26.37
CA GLN A 626 5.13 -12.36 -24.98
C GLN A 626 6.41 -11.91 -24.26
N ALA A 627 6.24 -11.13 -23.21
CA ALA A 627 7.33 -10.70 -22.36
C ALA A 627 7.35 -11.62 -21.13
N HIS A 628 8.51 -12.22 -20.85
CA HIS A 628 8.72 -13.07 -19.69
C HIS A 628 9.75 -12.44 -18.77
N ALA A 629 9.50 -12.50 -17.47
CA ALA A 629 10.42 -12.10 -16.43
C ALA A 629 10.40 -13.15 -15.33
N THR A 630 11.58 -13.58 -14.88
CA THR A 630 11.69 -14.54 -13.77
C THR A 630 12.24 -13.81 -12.56
N LEU A 631 11.42 -13.66 -11.52
CA LEU A 631 11.80 -13.13 -10.23
C LEU A 631 12.13 -14.32 -9.31
N ARG A 632 13.36 -14.41 -8.82
CA ARG A 632 13.79 -15.44 -7.87
C ARG A 632 13.95 -14.82 -6.50
N TRP A 633 13.33 -15.40 -5.49
CA TRP A 633 13.53 -15.11 -4.09
C TRP A 633 14.54 -16.12 -3.56
N THR A 634 15.67 -15.60 -3.10
CA THR A 634 16.82 -16.41 -2.69
C THR A 634 16.73 -16.83 -1.24
N GLN A 635 16.18 -15.95 -0.39
CA GLN A 635 16.00 -16.19 1.03
C GLN A 635 14.84 -15.34 1.56
N ALA A 636 13.98 -15.95 2.37
CA ALA A 636 13.07 -15.26 3.26
C ALA A 636 13.46 -15.62 4.69
N GLU A 637 13.36 -14.69 5.61
CA GLU A 637 13.67 -14.94 7.01
C GLU A 637 12.72 -14.13 7.89
N TRP A 638 12.19 -14.76 8.93
CA TRP A 638 11.37 -14.10 9.92
C TRP A 638 12.06 -14.17 11.28
N ARG A 639 12.34 -13.01 11.87
CA ARG A 639 12.91 -12.90 13.23
C ARG A 639 12.28 -11.72 13.94
N ASN A 640 11.86 -11.91 15.20
CA ASN A 640 11.38 -10.84 16.08
C ASN A 640 10.29 -9.95 15.46
N GLY A 641 9.37 -10.55 14.70
CA GLY A 641 8.30 -9.79 14.04
C GLY A 641 8.73 -9.02 12.79
N ILE A 642 9.94 -9.21 12.26
CA ILE A 642 10.39 -8.61 10.99
C ILE A 642 10.58 -9.73 9.97
N VAL A 643 9.97 -9.57 8.79
CA VAL A 643 10.20 -10.42 7.63
C VAL A 643 11.18 -9.73 6.69
N GLN A 644 12.32 -10.37 6.47
CA GLN A 644 13.31 -9.96 5.49
C GLN A 644 13.23 -10.91 4.29
N VAL A 645 13.10 -10.34 3.09
CA VAL A 645 13.04 -11.10 1.84
C VAL A 645 14.07 -10.57 0.87
N GLN A 646 14.90 -11.47 0.35
CA GLN A 646 15.92 -11.18 -0.65
C GLN A 646 15.51 -11.81 -1.98
N GLY A 647 15.72 -11.08 -3.07
CA GLY A 647 15.43 -11.59 -4.40
C GLY A 647 16.24 -10.94 -5.50
N GLN A 648 16.14 -11.53 -6.68
CA GLN A 648 16.78 -11.09 -7.91
C GLN A 648 15.83 -11.29 -9.10
N LEU A 649 15.95 -10.41 -10.08
CA LEU A 649 15.31 -10.52 -11.38
C LEU A 649 16.37 -11.03 -12.36
N ASP A 650 16.13 -12.20 -12.94
CA ASP A 650 16.97 -12.74 -14.01
C ASP A 650 17.01 -11.73 -15.18
N PRO A 651 18.11 -11.59 -15.94
CA PRO A 651 18.21 -10.60 -17.00
C PRO A 651 17.00 -10.60 -17.96
N VAL A 652 16.25 -9.51 -17.96
CA VAL A 652 15.02 -9.33 -18.75
C VAL A 652 15.29 -8.40 -19.92
N GLN A 653 14.93 -8.85 -21.12
CA GLN A 653 14.95 -8.02 -22.32
C GLN A 653 13.94 -6.88 -22.20
N VAL A 654 14.39 -5.64 -22.35
CA VAL A 654 13.57 -4.44 -22.13
C VAL A 654 12.51 -4.24 -23.22
N LEU A 655 12.83 -4.61 -24.46
CA LEU A 655 12.00 -4.31 -25.64
C LEU A 655 10.61 -4.99 -25.62
N PRO A 656 10.47 -6.30 -25.31
CA PRO A 656 9.16 -6.94 -25.19
C PRO A 656 8.29 -6.32 -24.09
N TRP A 657 8.90 -5.93 -22.97
CA TRP A 657 8.21 -5.29 -21.84
C TRP A 657 7.71 -3.89 -22.19
N LEU A 658 8.55 -3.07 -22.83
CA LEU A 658 8.14 -1.75 -23.31
C LEU A 658 6.99 -1.82 -24.32
N ARG A 659 7.00 -2.79 -25.25
CA ARG A 659 5.90 -3.00 -26.21
C ARG A 659 4.61 -3.44 -25.53
N ALA A 660 4.72 -4.33 -24.54
CA ALA A 660 3.56 -4.76 -23.75
C ALA A 660 2.97 -3.64 -22.89
N TRP A 661 3.78 -2.68 -22.45
CA TRP A 661 3.36 -1.52 -21.67
C TRP A 661 2.88 -0.34 -22.52
N SER A 662 3.50 -0.04 -23.65
CA SER A 662 3.11 1.11 -24.49
C SER A 662 1.83 0.85 -25.31
N GLY A 663 1.52 -0.42 -25.62
CA GLY A 663 0.40 -0.76 -26.49
C GLY A 663 0.55 -0.26 -27.94
N ALA A 664 1.71 0.31 -28.28
CA ALA A 664 2.00 0.83 -29.61
C ALA A 664 2.12 -0.32 -30.62
N ALA A 665 1.44 -0.19 -31.76
CA ALA A 665 1.65 -1.06 -32.92
C ALA A 665 3.10 -0.97 -33.38
N ALA A 666 3.62 -2.05 -33.96
CA ALA A 666 5.04 -2.26 -34.26
C ALA A 666 5.72 -1.21 -35.18
N ASP A 667 4.97 -0.26 -35.76
CA ASP A 667 5.42 0.55 -36.89
C ASP A 667 5.67 2.03 -36.65
N ASP A 668 5.44 2.59 -35.44
CA ASP A 668 5.77 4.01 -35.20
C ASP A 668 6.80 4.18 -34.07
N THR A 669 8.04 4.43 -34.49
CA THR A 669 9.25 4.65 -33.68
C THR A 669 9.73 3.41 -32.91
N ALA A 670 10.74 2.71 -33.46
CA ALA A 670 11.48 1.70 -32.70
C ALA A 670 11.91 2.29 -31.34
N PRO A 671 11.78 1.56 -30.21
CA PRO A 671 12.27 2.03 -28.92
C PRO A 671 13.78 2.33 -28.98
N PRO A 672 14.32 3.25 -28.16
CA PRO A 672 15.73 3.66 -28.22
C PRO A 672 16.67 2.61 -27.60
N PHE A 673 16.36 1.31 -27.70
CA PHE A 673 17.15 0.23 -27.12
C PHE A 673 17.43 -0.83 -28.18
N THR A 674 18.61 -1.46 -28.13
CA THR A 674 18.87 -2.64 -28.96
C THR A 674 18.02 -3.83 -28.49
N PRO A 675 17.71 -4.81 -29.37
CA PRO A 675 16.92 -5.98 -29.00
C PRO A 675 17.53 -6.83 -27.88
N GLU A 676 18.85 -6.73 -27.66
CA GLU A 676 19.60 -7.46 -26.64
C GLU A 676 19.70 -6.70 -25.31
N THR A 677 19.10 -5.50 -25.20
CA THR A 677 19.15 -4.70 -23.99
C THR A 677 18.42 -5.40 -22.85
N ALA A 678 19.22 -5.92 -21.92
CA ALA A 678 18.75 -6.66 -20.76
C ALA A 678 19.05 -5.91 -19.46
N LEU A 679 18.09 -5.95 -18.54
CA LEU A 679 18.20 -5.42 -17.19
C LEU A 679 18.09 -6.57 -16.20
N GLN A 680 18.94 -6.57 -15.18
CA GLN A 680 18.79 -7.40 -13.99
C GLN A 680 18.50 -6.50 -12.79
N ALA A 681 17.84 -7.04 -11.77
CA ALA A 681 17.64 -6.34 -10.52
C ALA A 681 17.94 -7.24 -9.34
N GLN A 682 18.36 -6.66 -8.22
CA GLN A 682 18.47 -7.33 -6.93
C GLN A 682 17.75 -6.48 -5.90
N TRP A 683 17.06 -7.11 -4.94
CA TRP A 683 16.37 -6.38 -3.90
C TRP A 683 16.44 -7.08 -2.55
N VAL A 684 16.41 -6.26 -1.50
CA VAL A 684 16.20 -6.70 -0.12
C VAL A 684 15.05 -5.87 0.45
N LEU A 685 14.02 -6.58 0.91
CA LEU A 685 12.81 -6.01 1.49
C LEU A 685 12.78 -6.41 2.96
N SER A 686 12.48 -5.48 3.85
CA SER A 686 12.34 -5.72 5.29
C SER A 686 11.03 -5.09 5.77
N TRP A 687 10.11 -5.90 6.25
CA TRP A 687 8.79 -5.46 6.70
C TRP A 687 8.49 -5.92 8.13
N PRO A 688 8.01 -5.03 9.01
CA PRO A 688 7.44 -5.45 10.29
C PRO A 688 6.10 -6.16 10.07
N ILE A 689 5.88 -7.28 10.74
CA ILE A 689 4.59 -7.95 10.86
C ILE A 689 4.14 -7.84 12.32
N ALA A 690 3.16 -6.98 12.58
CA ALA A 690 2.56 -6.82 13.88
C ALA A 690 1.56 -7.97 14.15
N MET A 691 1.95 -8.95 14.97
CA MET A 691 1.02 -9.99 15.47
C MET A 691 0.24 -9.55 16.71
N SER A 692 0.47 -8.34 17.23
CA SER A 692 -0.20 -7.78 18.41
C SER A 692 -0.82 -6.42 18.09
N PRO A 693 -2.06 -6.12 18.54
CA PRO A 693 -2.78 -4.87 18.29
C PRO A 693 -2.17 -3.62 18.96
N SER A 694 -1.01 -3.74 19.60
CA SER A 694 -0.29 -2.66 20.30
C SER A 694 0.98 -2.18 19.58
N ALA A 695 1.13 -2.45 18.28
CA ALA A 695 2.33 -2.14 17.51
C ALA A 695 2.47 -0.66 17.10
N ARG A 696 2.44 0.27 18.06
CA ARG A 696 2.79 1.69 17.82
C ARG A 696 4.30 1.91 17.62
N ASP A 697 5.13 0.94 18.01
CA ASP A 697 6.60 1.00 17.94
C ASP A 697 7.22 0.06 16.88
N ALA A 698 6.47 -0.38 15.88
CA ALA A 698 7.00 -1.23 14.81
C ALA A 698 8.02 -0.46 13.93
N PRO A 699 9.20 -1.02 13.63
CA PRO A 699 10.20 -0.37 12.79
C PRO A 699 9.67 -0.12 11.37
N ALA A 700 9.99 1.02 10.77
CA ALA A 700 9.53 1.36 9.42
C ALA A 700 10.02 0.34 8.37
N PRO A 701 9.23 0.08 7.31
CA PRO A 701 9.63 -0.83 6.26
C PRO A 701 10.87 -0.30 5.51
N ARG A 702 11.78 -1.19 5.13
CA ARG A 702 12.95 -0.84 4.34
C ARG A 702 12.99 -1.61 3.03
N VAL A 703 13.27 -0.92 1.93
CA VAL A 703 13.37 -1.49 0.58
C VAL A 703 14.66 -1.01 -0.06
N THR A 704 15.53 -1.94 -0.41
CA THR A 704 16.72 -1.65 -1.22
C THR A 704 16.59 -2.36 -2.55
N VAL A 705 16.86 -1.66 -3.66
CA VAL A 705 16.81 -2.18 -5.02
C VAL A 705 18.04 -1.71 -5.78
N ARG A 706 18.75 -2.63 -6.41
CA ARG A 706 19.80 -2.35 -7.40
C ARG A 706 19.34 -2.82 -8.75
N LEU A 707 19.35 -1.94 -9.74
CA LEU A 707 19.02 -2.23 -11.13
C LEU A 707 20.27 -2.03 -11.99
N ASP A 708 20.69 -3.07 -12.68
CA ASP A 708 21.88 -3.06 -13.54
C ASP A 708 21.51 -3.44 -14.97
N ARG A 709 22.10 -2.72 -15.92
CA ARG A 709 22.11 -3.12 -17.32
C ARG A 709 23.21 -4.16 -17.55
N THR A 710 22.82 -5.36 -18.02
CA THR A 710 23.75 -6.47 -18.25
C THR A 710 24.20 -6.59 -19.70
N ALA A 711 23.35 -6.21 -20.67
CA ALA A 711 23.62 -6.37 -22.11
C ALA A 711 22.89 -5.32 -22.96
N GLY A 712 23.18 -5.34 -24.28
CA GLY A 712 22.57 -4.50 -25.34
C GLY A 712 23.20 -3.12 -25.48
N ASP A 713 22.45 -2.11 -25.91
CA ASP A 713 22.86 -0.70 -25.90
C ASP A 713 21.64 0.25 -25.97
N LEU A 714 21.87 1.52 -25.68
CA LEU A 714 20.93 2.60 -25.99
C LEU A 714 21.19 3.05 -27.43
N LEU A 715 20.17 3.03 -28.28
CA LEU A 715 20.26 3.56 -29.64
C LEU A 715 20.07 5.08 -29.60
N LEU A 716 21.19 5.80 -29.70
CA LEU A 716 21.20 7.25 -29.85
C LEU A 716 21.02 7.61 -31.32
N PRO A 717 20.35 8.71 -31.65
CA PRO A 717 20.30 9.14 -33.03
C PRO A 717 21.68 9.48 -33.59
N ALA A 718 21.86 9.26 -34.89
CA ALA A 718 23.15 9.43 -35.51
C ALA A 718 23.62 10.90 -35.43
N PRO A 719 24.89 11.15 -35.03
CA PRO A 719 25.49 12.50 -34.97
C PRO A 719 25.49 13.27 -36.29
N ASP A 720 25.37 12.56 -37.41
CA ASP A 720 25.36 13.13 -38.75
C ASP A 720 24.04 13.82 -39.10
N GLY A 721 23.02 13.74 -38.24
CA GLY A 721 21.72 14.38 -38.45
C GLY A 721 20.91 13.73 -39.57
N THR A 722 21.26 12.50 -39.98
CA THR A 722 20.44 11.72 -40.90
C THR A 722 19.18 11.26 -40.18
N THR A 723 18.03 11.83 -40.55
CA THR A 723 16.74 11.54 -39.94
C THR A 723 16.43 10.05 -40.02
N GLY A 724 16.28 9.39 -38.86
CA GLY A 724 15.98 7.96 -38.77
C GLY A 724 17.20 7.04 -38.58
N SER A 725 18.42 7.52 -38.79
CA SER A 725 19.62 6.74 -38.47
C SER A 725 19.89 6.75 -36.97
N ARG A 726 20.18 5.59 -36.41
CA ARG A 726 20.52 5.42 -35.00
C ARG A 726 21.82 4.65 -34.86
N VAL A 727 22.61 5.05 -33.88
CA VAL A 727 23.90 4.46 -33.56
C VAL A 727 23.91 4.05 -32.09
N ALA A 728 24.64 2.98 -31.79
CA ALA A 728 24.79 2.48 -30.42
C ALA A 728 25.45 3.55 -29.51
N GLY A 729 24.91 3.79 -28.32
CA GLY A 729 25.39 4.82 -27.39
C GLY A 729 26.72 4.50 -26.74
N GLY A 730 27.17 3.24 -26.84
CA GLY A 730 28.37 2.72 -26.21
C GLY A 730 28.23 2.69 -24.69
N VAL A 731 27.06 2.27 -24.17
CA VAL A 731 26.81 2.22 -22.71
C VAL A 731 27.71 1.16 -22.06
N ARG A 732 28.66 1.64 -21.24
CA ARG A 732 29.61 0.81 -20.49
C ARG A 732 29.04 0.40 -19.14
N ALA A 733 28.37 1.31 -18.46
CA ALA A 733 27.70 1.06 -17.18
C ALA A 733 26.41 1.88 -17.10
N ALA A 734 25.35 1.24 -16.63
CA ALA A 734 24.10 1.92 -16.27
C ALA A 734 23.51 1.20 -15.07
N GLN A 735 23.55 1.87 -13.91
CA GLN A 735 23.13 1.34 -12.63
C GLN A 735 22.27 2.36 -11.90
N ILE A 736 21.23 1.88 -11.24
CA ILE A 736 20.38 2.65 -10.34
C ILE A 736 20.26 1.89 -9.03
N ASP A 737 20.70 2.50 -7.93
CA ASP A 737 20.52 2.02 -6.57
C ASP A 737 19.42 2.85 -5.89
N LEU A 738 18.44 2.18 -5.27
CA LEU A 738 17.34 2.77 -4.53
C LEU A 738 17.37 2.24 -3.10
N ASP A 739 17.27 3.11 -2.10
CA ASP A 739 17.11 2.75 -0.67
C ASP A 739 15.97 3.57 -0.08
N TRP A 740 14.93 2.90 0.39
CA TRP A 740 13.74 3.51 0.97
C TRP A 740 13.55 3.02 2.41
N ASP A 741 13.39 3.93 3.36
CA ASP A 741 13.25 3.62 4.80
C ASP A 741 11.82 3.83 5.36
N GLY A 742 10.83 3.90 4.47
CA GLY A 742 9.44 4.21 4.81
C GLY A 742 9.08 5.68 4.61
N ARG A 743 10.03 6.62 4.73
CA ARG A 743 9.78 8.06 4.53
C ARG A 743 10.76 8.73 3.58
N ARG A 744 12.01 8.29 3.55
CA ARG A 744 13.08 8.83 2.72
C ARG A 744 13.43 7.79 1.65
N LEU A 745 13.46 8.22 0.40
CA LEU A 745 13.94 7.45 -0.74
C LEU A 745 15.25 8.08 -1.22
N LEU A 746 16.36 7.36 -1.10
CA LEU A 746 17.63 7.72 -1.69
C LEU A 746 17.78 6.98 -3.03
N ALA A 747 17.97 7.72 -4.10
CA ALA A 747 18.23 7.20 -5.45
C ALA A 747 19.62 7.63 -5.90
N GLN A 748 20.48 6.66 -6.21
CA GLN A 748 21.81 6.88 -6.75
C GLN A 748 21.86 6.30 -8.16
N THR A 749 22.25 7.13 -9.12
CA THR A 749 22.35 6.74 -10.53
C THR A 749 23.77 6.92 -11.00
N MET A 750 24.31 5.89 -11.65
CA MET A 750 25.57 5.92 -12.35
C MET A 750 25.34 5.53 -13.81
N TRP A 751 25.76 6.40 -14.72
CA TRP A 751 25.73 6.18 -16.15
C TRP A 751 27.11 6.50 -16.72
N ASP A 752 27.69 5.57 -17.47
CA ASP A 752 28.90 5.78 -18.29
C ASP A 752 28.64 5.24 -19.70
N SER A 753 28.80 6.11 -20.68
CA SER A 753 28.64 5.79 -22.09
C SER A 753 29.67 6.52 -22.94
N GLU A 754 30.05 5.90 -24.05
CA GLU A 754 31.01 6.48 -24.99
C GLU A 754 30.49 7.81 -25.58
N ARG A 755 29.22 7.86 -25.98
CA ARG A 755 28.65 9.00 -26.70
C ARG A 755 27.83 9.96 -25.83
N ALA A 756 27.11 9.46 -24.82
CA ALA A 756 26.31 10.29 -23.92
C ALA A 756 27.05 10.68 -22.62
N GLY A 757 28.32 10.29 -22.47
CA GLY A 757 29.17 10.71 -21.36
C GLY A 757 28.87 10.05 -20.04
N ARG A 758 29.25 10.73 -18.95
CA ARG A 758 29.09 10.25 -17.57
C ARG A 758 28.06 11.08 -16.81
N ILE A 759 27.14 10.41 -16.13
CA ILE A 759 26.14 11.04 -15.26
C ILE A 759 26.15 10.33 -13.93
N ASN A 760 26.47 11.07 -12.87
CA ASN A 760 26.37 10.63 -11.49
C ASN A 760 25.35 11.52 -10.79
N ALA A 761 24.27 10.91 -10.30
CA ALA A 761 23.22 11.63 -9.58
C ALA A 761 22.94 10.95 -8.24
N SER A 762 22.75 11.75 -7.19
CA SER A 762 22.25 11.28 -5.91
C SER A 762 21.09 12.17 -5.49
N VAL A 763 19.89 11.60 -5.41
CA VAL A 763 18.65 12.31 -5.10
C VAL A 763 18.01 11.66 -3.89
N GLN A 764 17.76 12.45 -2.85
CA GLN A 764 16.96 12.09 -1.70
C GLN A 764 15.58 12.74 -1.83
N ALA A 765 14.54 11.92 -1.78
CA ALA A 765 13.15 12.35 -1.73
C ALA A 765 12.57 12.03 -0.35
N THR A 766 12.00 13.02 0.35
CA THR A 766 11.26 12.78 1.60
C THR A 766 9.77 12.88 1.32
N LEU A 767 9.11 11.73 1.43
CA LEU A 767 7.69 11.55 1.20
C LEU A 767 6.86 12.13 2.36
N PRO A 768 5.64 12.65 2.08
CA PRO A 768 4.70 13.06 3.12
C PRO A 768 4.22 11.86 3.95
N ALA A 769 3.74 12.12 5.18
CA ALA A 769 3.31 11.08 6.12
C ALA A 769 2.08 10.29 5.65
N SER A 770 1.27 10.86 4.76
CA SER A 770 0.13 10.23 4.10
C SER A 770 0.34 10.25 2.59
N LEU A 771 0.42 9.07 1.97
CA LEU A 771 0.46 8.95 0.51
C LEU A 771 -0.98 9.06 -0.04
N PRO A 772 -1.26 9.93 -1.01
CA PRO A 772 -2.55 9.97 -1.69
C PRO A 772 -2.79 8.67 -2.47
N THR A 773 -3.97 8.08 -2.35
CA THR A 773 -4.36 6.79 -2.95
C THR A 773 -4.62 6.86 -4.47
N ASP A 774 -4.71 8.08 -5.02
CA ASP A 774 -5.34 8.31 -6.33
C ASP A 774 -4.35 8.72 -7.43
N LEU A 775 -3.05 8.76 -7.14
CA LEU A 775 -2.05 9.25 -8.09
C LEU A 775 -1.59 8.15 -9.07
N PRO A 776 -1.65 8.38 -10.39
CA PRO A 776 -1.14 7.45 -11.39
C PRO A 776 0.39 7.37 -11.43
N TRP A 777 1.09 8.26 -10.71
CA TRP A 777 2.54 8.25 -10.51
C TRP A 777 2.86 8.32 -9.00
N PRO A 778 3.79 7.50 -8.49
CA PRO A 778 3.93 7.25 -7.05
C PRO A 778 4.53 8.40 -6.22
N VAL A 779 4.75 9.59 -6.78
CA VAL A 779 5.44 10.70 -6.09
C VAL A 779 4.45 11.84 -5.79
N PRO A 780 4.07 12.06 -4.52
CA PRO A 780 3.21 13.17 -4.13
C PRO A 780 3.81 14.55 -4.49
N PRO A 781 2.99 15.55 -4.87
CA PRO A 781 3.46 16.89 -5.22
C PRO A 781 4.29 17.58 -4.13
N ASP A 782 3.98 17.31 -2.87
CA ASP A 782 4.65 17.87 -1.68
C ASP A 782 5.95 17.17 -1.29
N THR A 783 6.36 16.13 -2.03
CA THR A 783 7.61 15.41 -1.78
C THR A 783 8.79 16.38 -1.85
N THR A 784 9.56 16.49 -0.78
CA THR A 784 10.75 17.35 -0.77
C THR A 784 11.92 16.62 -1.41
N LEU A 785 12.65 17.29 -2.29
CA LEU A 785 13.80 16.77 -3.00
C LEU A 785 15.06 17.46 -2.49
N ALA A 786 16.14 16.70 -2.34
CA ALA A 786 17.48 17.21 -2.11
C ALA A 786 18.47 16.32 -2.86
N GLY A 787 19.36 16.87 -3.66
CA GLY A 787 20.29 16.04 -4.41
C GLY A 787 21.35 16.79 -5.18
N THR A 788 22.27 16.03 -5.77
CA THR A 788 23.35 16.53 -6.60
C THR A 788 23.43 15.74 -7.90
N LEU A 789 23.66 16.46 -8.99
CA LEU A 789 23.85 15.93 -10.34
C LEU A 789 25.20 16.42 -10.84
N HIS A 790 26.08 15.48 -11.17
CA HIS A 790 27.32 15.72 -11.89
C HIS A 790 27.19 15.05 -13.25
N ALA A 791 27.14 15.85 -14.32
CA ALA A 791 27.06 15.35 -15.68
C ALA A 791 28.21 15.92 -16.53
N ALA A 792 28.88 15.04 -17.26
CA ALA A 792 29.96 15.40 -18.16
C ALA A 792 29.71 14.76 -19.53
N TRP A 793 29.29 15.59 -20.48
CA TRP A 793 29.09 15.19 -21.86
C TRP A 793 30.37 15.46 -22.67
N PRO A 794 31.01 14.41 -23.22
CA PRO A 794 32.22 14.56 -24.03
C PRO A 794 31.91 15.12 -25.42
N SER A 795 30.69 14.94 -25.91
CA SER A 795 30.19 15.49 -27.17
C SER A 795 28.71 15.85 -27.05
N LEU A 796 28.34 17.06 -27.46
CA LEU A 796 26.95 17.50 -27.58
C LEU A 796 26.27 17.02 -28.88
N ALA A 797 26.95 16.22 -29.69
CA ALA A 797 26.37 15.66 -30.92
C ALA A 797 25.15 14.77 -30.66
N VAL A 798 25.01 14.24 -29.45
CA VAL A 798 23.81 13.52 -28.98
C VAL A 798 22.55 14.38 -28.99
N LEU A 799 22.68 15.71 -29.02
CA LEU A 799 21.55 16.66 -29.10
C LEU A 799 21.02 16.85 -30.53
N GLY A 800 21.68 16.28 -31.55
CA GLY A 800 21.33 16.39 -32.97
C GLY A 800 19.83 16.24 -33.31
N PRO A 801 19.08 15.30 -32.72
CA PRO A 801 17.64 15.11 -32.98
C PRO A 801 16.75 16.26 -32.61
N TRP A 802 17.17 17.07 -31.64
CA TRP A 802 16.41 18.22 -31.16
C TRP A 802 16.72 19.49 -31.96
N LEU A 803 17.63 19.41 -32.93
CA LEU A 803 17.98 20.50 -33.82
C LEU A 803 17.20 20.41 -35.13
N PRO A 804 16.96 21.54 -35.83
CA PRO A 804 16.39 21.53 -37.16
C PRO A 804 17.25 20.71 -38.15
N PRO A 805 16.65 20.12 -39.21
CA PRO A 805 17.40 19.37 -40.20
C PRO A 805 18.57 20.16 -40.79
N GLY A 806 19.75 19.53 -40.90
CA GLY A 806 20.98 20.15 -41.41
C GLY A 806 21.82 20.89 -40.37
N TRP A 807 21.28 21.12 -39.16
CA TRP A 807 22.02 21.69 -38.04
C TRP A 807 22.69 20.61 -37.19
N ARG A 808 23.92 20.89 -36.76
CA ARG A 808 24.69 20.01 -35.86
C ARG A 808 25.31 20.84 -34.75
N VAL A 809 25.24 20.35 -33.52
CA VAL A 809 25.91 20.91 -32.35
C VAL A 809 26.93 19.90 -31.86
N ASP A 810 28.12 20.37 -31.48
CA ASP A 810 29.15 19.55 -30.85
C ASP A 810 29.91 20.36 -29.79
N GLY A 811 30.78 19.70 -29.03
CA GLY A 811 31.57 20.28 -27.95
C GLY A 811 31.36 19.56 -26.62
N ARG A 812 32.07 20.01 -25.59
CA ARG A 812 32.02 19.42 -24.25
C ARG A 812 31.16 20.26 -23.35
N LEU A 813 30.33 19.61 -22.53
CA LEU A 813 29.50 20.27 -21.53
C LEU A 813 29.67 19.58 -20.18
N GLN A 814 29.94 20.37 -19.16
CA GLN A 814 29.98 19.92 -17.77
C GLN A 814 28.88 20.66 -17.00
N ALA A 815 28.13 19.92 -16.20
CA ALA A 815 27.08 20.44 -15.35
C ALA A 815 27.25 19.92 -13.93
N GLU A 816 27.24 20.84 -12.97
CA GLU A 816 27.17 20.55 -11.55
C GLU A 816 25.94 21.24 -10.98
N VAL A 817 24.90 20.47 -10.67
CA VAL A 817 23.58 21.00 -10.29
C VAL A 817 23.15 20.39 -8.96
N ARG A 818 22.72 21.24 -8.03
CA ARG A 818 22.03 20.86 -6.81
C ARG A 818 20.53 20.98 -7.04
N LEU A 819 19.80 19.93 -6.67
CA LEU A 819 18.35 19.86 -6.71
C LEU A 819 17.82 20.07 -5.29
N GLY A 820 16.81 20.91 -5.14
CA GLY A 820 16.15 21.22 -3.88
C GLY A 820 14.64 21.45 -4.05
N GLY A 821 13.97 21.80 -2.95
CA GLY A 821 12.57 22.22 -2.97
C GLY A 821 11.56 21.07 -2.98
N LYS A 822 10.34 21.34 -3.46
CA LYS A 822 9.26 20.34 -3.58
C LYS A 822 9.21 19.76 -4.99
N TRP A 823 8.73 18.54 -5.17
CA TRP A 823 8.58 17.89 -6.48
C TRP A 823 7.73 18.72 -7.46
N ALA A 824 6.66 19.37 -6.98
CA ALA A 824 5.85 20.27 -7.81
C ALA A 824 6.58 21.57 -8.21
N VAL A 825 7.56 21.99 -7.41
CA VAL A 825 8.20 23.32 -7.49
C VAL A 825 9.70 23.16 -7.18
N PRO A 826 10.47 22.45 -8.03
CA PRO A 826 11.88 22.16 -7.74
C PRO A 826 12.70 23.44 -7.81
N THR A 827 13.75 23.52 -6.99
CA THR A 827 14.80 24.54 -7.07
C THR A 827 16.06 23.89 -7.62
N LEU A 828 16.71 24.54 -8.58
CA LEU A 828 17.95 24.06 -9.18
C LEU A 828 19.03 25.11 -9.00
N ASP A 829 20.18 24.73 -8.43
CA ASP A 829 21.29 25.65 -8.18
C ASP A 829 22.60 25.01 -8.63
N GLY A 830 23.33 25.66 -9.54
CA GLY A 830 24.49 25.00 -10.15
C GLY A 830 25.27 25.84 -11.15
N THR A 831 26.27 25.20 -11.76
CA THR A 831 27.08 25.79 -12.82
C THR A 831 27.11 24.91 -14.05
N LEU A 832 27.12 25.55 -15.22
CA LEU A 832 27.18 24.94 -16.53
C LEU A 832 28.41 25.51 -17.25
N ARG A 833 29.32 24.63 -17.65
CA ARG A 833 30.55 24.98 -18.37
C ARG A 833 30.62 24.26 -19.69
N GLY A 834 30.55 25.00 -20.78
CA GLY A 834 30.73 24.49 -22.14
C GLY A 834 32.10 24.90 -22.69
N SER A 835 32.78 23.97 -23.35
CA SER A 835 34.07 24.23 -24.01
C SER A 835 34.13 23.55 -25.37
N ALA A 836 34.89 24.16 -26.29
CA ALA A 836 34.97 23.72 -27.68
C ALA A 836 33.58 23.55 -28.34
N LEU A 837 32.62 24.42 -27.97
CA LEU A 837 31.29 24.37 -28.55
C LEU A 837 31.35 24.71 -30.03
N ARG A 838 30.63 23.95 -30.84
CA ARG A 838 30.57 24.11 -32.29
C ARG A 838 29.14 23.98 -32.79
N LEU A 839 28.73 24.88 -33.67
CA LEU A 839 27.43 24.89 -34.33
C LEU A 839 27.65 24.95 -35.84
N VAL A 840 27.13 23.96 -36.55
CA VAL A 840 27.36 23.81 -38.00
C VAL A 840 26.03 23.69 -38.73
N SER A 841 25.85 24.47 -39.79
CA SER A 841 24.89 24.21 -40.87
C SER A 841 25.63 24.25 -42.20
N LEU A 842 25.84 23.07 -42.79
CA LEU A 842 26.57 22.94 -44.06
C LEU A 842 25.80 23.55 -45.23
N ALA A 843 24.47 23.47 -45.22
CA ALA A 843 23.61 24.04 -46.26
C ALA A 843 23.71 25.57 -46.30
N ASP A 844 23.78 26.19 -45.11
CA ASP A 844 23.79 27.64 -44.92
C ASP A 844 25.22 28.24 -44.89
N GLY A 845 26.25 27.40 -44.87
CA GLY A 845 27.65 27.83 -44.76
C GLY A 845 28.01 28.36 -43.37
N ILE A 846 27.29 27.92 -42.34
CA ILE A 846 27.50 28.30 -40.93
C ILE A 846 28.42 27.26 -40.29
N ASP A 847 29.50 27.72 -39.66
CA ASP A 847 30.41 26.89 -38.86
C ASP A 847 31.04 27.72 -37.75
N TRP A 848 30.27 27.91 -36.68
CA TRP A 848 30.71 28.62 -35.49
C TRP A 848 31.40 27.65 -34.56
N ARG A 849 32.58 28.03 -34.05
CA ARG A 849 33.48 27.11 -33.34
C ARG A 849 34.20 27.81 -32.19
N ASP A 850 35.04 27.04 -31.50
CA ASP A 850 35.86 27.51 -30.37
C ASP A 850 34.98 28.14 -29.27
N GLY A 851 33.79 27.59 -29.09
CA GLY A 851 32.79 28.19 -28.22
C GLY A 851 33.05 27.91 -26.75
N LEU A 852 32.84 28.94 -25.93
CA LEU A 852 32.91 28.90 -24.47
C LEU A 852 31.56 29.34 -23.92
N LEU A 853 31.04 28.56 -22.97
CA LEU A 853 29.82 28.88 -22.23
C LEU A 853 30.11 28.81 -20.74
N GLN A 854 29.82 29.89 -20.03
CA GLN A 854 29.75 29.92 -18.58
C GLN A 854 28.36 30.42 -18.21
N ALA A 855 27.61 29.57 -17.52
CA ALA A 855 26.29 29.91 -17.04
C ALA A 855 26.08 29.41 -15.61
N ARG A 856 25.31 30.18 -14.85
CA ARG A 856 24.93 29.88 -13.49
C ARG A 856 23.42 29.65 -13.43
N LEU A 857 23.05 28.54 -12.82
CA LEU A 857 21.67 28.19 -12.55
C LEU A 857 21.36 28.58 -11.12
N THR A 858 20.38 29.47 -10.92
CA THR A 858 19.91 29.90 -9.59
C THR A 858 18.40 29.79 -9.53
N GLU A 859 17.90 28.91 -8.67
CA GLU A 859 16.49 28.50 -8.55
C GLU A 859 15.82 28.08 -9.89
N ARG A 860 15.34 29.06 -10.67
CA ARG A 860 14.65 28.89 -11.97
C ARG A 860 15.13 29.88 -13.03
N THR A 861 16.30 30.46 -12.78
CA THR A 861 16.94 31.42 -13.64
C THR A 861 18.28 30.87 -14.08
N LEU A 862 18.50 30.79 -15.39
CA LEU A 862 19.79 30.53 -15.99
C LEU A 862 20.40 31.87 -16.40
N ASP A 863 21.39 32.33 -15.63
CA ASP A 863 22.21 33.48 -15.96
C ASP A 863 23.37 33.02 -16.83
N ILE A 864 23.35 33.38 -18.10
CA ILE A 864 24.45 33.17 -19.05
C ILE A 864 25.43 34.33 -18.85
N GLU A 865 26.46 34.08 -18.05
CA GLU A 865 27.50 35.06 -17.70
C GLU A 865 28.40 35.35 -18.90
N GLN A 866 28.76 34.30 -19.65
CA GLN A 866 29.60 34.43 -20.84
C GLN A 866 29.23 33.36 -21.86
N LEU A 867 28.83 33.81 -23.05
CA LEU A 867 28.82 33.02 -24.28
C LEU A 867 29.83 33.64 -25.24
N GLN A 868 30.79 32.87 -25.70
CA GLN A 868 31.72 33.30 -26.74
C GLN A 868 31.74 32.27 -27.85
N LEU A 869 31.65 32.71 -29.11
CA LEU A 869 31.73 31.87 -30.30
C LEU A 869 32.62 32.55 -31.34
N SER A 870 33.43 31.77 -32.05
CA SER A 870 34.22 32.26 -33.18
C SER A 870 33.51 31.97 -34.49
N GLY A 871 33.57 32.92 -35.44
CA GLY A 871 32.99 32.75 -36.77
C GLY A 871 33.77 31.77 -37.64
N THR A 872 33.28 31.51 -38.86
CA THR A 872 33.91 30.53 -39.76
C THR A 872 35.36 30.92 -40.06
N GLY A 873 36.31 30.03 -39.75
CA GLY A 873 37.76 30.29 -39.84
C GLY A 873 38.47 30.50 -38.50
N GLY A 874 37.75 30.44 -37.36
CA GLY A 874 38.34 30.54 -36.00
C GLY A 874 38.49 31.98 -35.50
N GLY A 875 38.97 32.16 -34.27
CA GLY A 875 39.01 33.48 -33.60
C GLY A 875 39.82 34.55 -34.36
N ASP A 876 40.95 34.18 -34.94
CA ASP A 876 41.87 35.12 -35.62
C ASP A 876 41.36 35.57 -36.99
N ALA A 877 40.79 34.64 -37.76
CA ALA A 877 40.35 34.92 -39.13
C ALA A 877 38.85 35.18 -39.24
N GLY A 878 38.02 34.60 -38.37
CA GLY A 878 36.56 34.61 -38.40
C GLY A 878 35.89 35.52 -37.38
N GLY A 879 36.66 36.19 -36.53
CA GLY A 879 36.16 37.11 -35.50
C GLY A 879 35.30 36.44 -34.42
N THR A 880 34.79 37.22 -33.48
CA THR A 880 34.14 36.70 -32.27
C THR A 880 32.76 37.30 -32.03
N LEU A 881 31.83 36.46 -31.61
CA LEU A 881 30.54 36.82 -31.03
C LEU A 881 30.63 36.63 -29.52
N ARG A 882 30.37 37.68 -28.74
CA ARG A 882 30.25 37.60 -27.28
C ARG A 882 28.79 37.83 -26.88
N GLY A 883 28.33 37.17 -25.83
CA GLY A 883 26.96 37.26 -25.38
C GLY A 883 26.82 37.06 -23.89
N SER A 884 25.80 37.68 -23.33
CA SER A 884 25.33 37.48 -21.96
C SER A 884 23.81 37.54 -21.96
N GLY A 885 23.17 36.82 -21.05
CA GLY A 885 21.72 36.75 -21.05
C GLY A 885 21.14 36.07 -19.82
N ARG A 886 19.82 36.09 -19.75
CA ARG A 886 19.04 35.47 -18.67
C ARG A 886 17.88 34.71 -19.26
N VAL A 887 17.69 33.47 -18.83
CA VAL A 887 16.52 32.64 -19.13
C VAL A 887 15.80 32.33 -17.83
N ARG A 888 14.48 32.53 -17.78
CA ARG A 888 13.64 32.28 -16.62
C ARG A 888 12.44 31.44 -17.02
N TRP A 889 12.17 30.38 -16.25
CA TRP A 889 11.02 29.52 -16.44
C TRP A 889 10.17 29.44 -15.16
N THR A 890 8.85 29.44 -15.32
CA THR A 890 7.89 29.24 -14.24
C THR A 890 7.03 28.03 -14.60
N PRO A 891 6.82 27.06 -13.68
CA PRO A 891 5.94 25.92 -13.95
C PRO A 891 4.54 26.41 -14.37
N GLY A 892 4.06 25.96 -15.53
CA GLY A 892 2.76 26.35 -16.10
C GLY A 892 2.81 27.50 -17.11
N ASP A 893 3.91 28.27 -17.18
CA ASP A 893 4.09 29.37 -18.12
C ASP A 893 5.16 29.06 -19.19
N ASP A 894 5.11 29.75 -20.33
CA ASP A 894 6.17 29.69 -21.33
C ASP A 894 7.46 30.38 -20.82
N PRO A 895 8.66 29.83 -21.09
CA PRO A 895 9.91 30.41 -20.63
C PRO A 895 10.17 31.78 -21.27
N THR A 896 10.77 32.69 -20.49
CA THR A 896 11.21 34.00 -20.94
C THR A 896 12.73 34.04 -21.03
N ALA A 897 13.29 34.52 -22.15
CA ALA A 897 14.71 34.67 -22.34
C ALA A 897 15.05 36.06 -22.89
N THR A 898 16.15 36.63 -22.40
CA THR A 898 16.71 37.89 -22.91
C THR A 898 18.21 37.71 -23.06
N MET A 899 18.76 37.98 -24.24
CA MET A 899 20.19 37.80 -24.52
C MET A 899 20.71 39.00 -25.31
N THR A 900 21.80 39.59 -24.83
CA THR A 900 22.55 40.64 -25.51
C THR A 900 23.77 40.01 -26.18
N LEU A 901 23.96 40.29 -27.46
CA LEU A 901 25.04 39.75 -28.27
C LEU A 901 25.83 40.90 -28.90
N GLN A 902 27.16 40.83 -28.84
CA GLN A 902 28.09 41.76 -29.46
C GLN A 902 28.95 41.00 -30.48
N ALA A 903 28.82 41.38 -31.75
CA ALA A 903 29.61 40.84 -32.85
C ALA A 903 30.82 41.74 -33.12
N GLN A 904 32.02 41.14 -33.19
CA GLN A 904 33.27 41.82 -33.56
C GLN A 904 33.90 41.11 -34.75
N ARG A 905 33.73 41.69 -35.94
CA ARG A 905 34.15 41.12 -37.24
C ARG A 905 33.73 39.65 -37.38
N TRP A 906 32.54 39.33 -36.91
CA TRP A 906 32.05 37.96 -36.80
C TRP A 906 31.62 37.46 -38.18
N ARG A 907 32.32 36.45 -38.68
CA ARG A 907 32.00 35.78 -39.95
C ARG A 907 30.85 34.81 -39.73
N VAL A 908 29.64 35.32 -39.92
CA VAL A 908 28.37 34.60 -39.70
C VAL A 908 28.23 33.42 -40.64
N LEU A 909 28.55 33.64 -41.92
CA LEU A 909 28.44 32.63 -42.97
C LEU A 909 29.65 32.68 -43.91
N ALA A 910 30.10 31.51 -44.34
CA ALA A 910 31.18 31.34 -45.29
C ALA A 910 30.91 30.11 -46.18
N ARG A 911 30.33 30.37 -47.35
CA ARG A 911 30.12 29.44 -48.46
C ARG A 911 30.88 29.93 -49.70
N ALA A 912 31.06 29.07 -50.69
CA ALA A 912 31.77 29.42 -51.92
C ALA A 912 31.11 30.57 -52.71
N ASP A 913 29.79 30.66 -52.65
CA ASP A 913 28.95 31.66 -53.32
C ASP A 913 28.50 32.79 -52.38
N ARG A 914 28.68 32.67 -51.05
CA ARG A 914 28.20 33.66 -50.07
C ARG A 914 29.18 33.80 -48.92
N ARG A 915 29.57 35.01 -48.57
CA ARG A 915 30.36 35.31 -47.37
C ARG A 915 29.80 36.55 -46.70
N LEU A 916 29.62 36.53 -45.37
CA LEU A 916 29.14 37.68 -44.61
C LEU A 916 29.90 37.80 -43.29
N THR A 917 30.43 39.00 -43.03
CA THR A 917 31.11 39.37 -41.79
C THR A 917 30.44 40.61 -41.22
N LEU A 918 30.01 40.54 -39.96
CA LEU A 918 29.23 41.58 -39.28
C LEU A 918 29.91 42.07 -38.00
N SER A 919 29.69 43.35 -37.67
CA SER A 919 30.01 43.94 -36.36
C SER A 919 28.83 44.74 -35.84
N GLY A 920 28.60 44.73 -34.53
CA GLY A 920 27.52 45.51 -33.90
C GLY A 920 26.86 44.76 -32.75
N ASP A 921 25.79 45.34 -32.23
CA ASP A 921 25.07 44.85 -31.06
C ASP A 921 23.68 44.34 -31.46
N MET A 922 23.28 43.20 -30.88
CA MET A 922 21.99 42.55 -31.10
C MET A 922 21.35 42.19 -29.76
N THR A 923 20.02 42.23 -29.72
CA THR A 923 19.22 41.78 -28.59
C THR A 923 18.25 40.70 -29.08
N LEU A 924 18.26 39.56 -28.42
CA LEU A 924 17.32 38.47 -28.62
C LEU A 924 16.38 38.43 -27.42
N GLN A 925 15.07 38.40 -27.65
CA GLN A 925 14.08 38.19 -26.60
C GLN A 925 13.14 37.06 -26.99
N ALA A 926 12.84 36.18 -26.06
CA ALA A 926 11.86 35.12 -26.22
C ALA A 926 10.83 35.22 -25.09
N ALA A 927 9.55 35.32 -25.40
CA ALA A 927 8.46 35.28 -24.43
C ALA A 927 7.17 34.80 -25.09
N ALA A 928 6.36 33.98 -24.40
CA ALA A 928 5.09 33.45 -24.92
C ALA A 928 5.22 32.82 -26.32
N ARG A 929 6.29 32.02 -26.53
CA ARG A 929 6.65 31.39 -27.83
C ARG A 929 6.86 32.38 -28.98
N ARG A 930 7.11 33.65 -28.68
CA ARG A 930 7.49 34.69 -29.64
C ARG A 930 8.97 35.01 -29.49
N LEU A 931 9.74 34.88 -30.58
CA LEU A 931 11.16 35.23 -30.65
C LEU A 931 11.35 36.55 -31.37
N THR A 932 11.84 37.59 -30.70
CA THR A 932 12.18 38.88 -31.32
C THR A 932 13.70 39.08 -31.40
N VAL A 933 14.15 39.54 -32.56
CA VAL A 933 15.55 39.85 -32.86
C VAL A 933 15.65 41.33 -33.22
N GLY A 934 16.38 42.11 -32.41
CA GLY A 934 16.60 43.53 -32.64
C GLY A 934 18.09 43.88 -32.66
N GLY A 935 18.48 44.96 -33.32
CA GLY A 935 19.87 45.44 -33.23
C GLY A 935 20.33 46.39 -34.33
N GLN A 936 21.56 46.86 -34.18
CA GLN A 936 22.26 47.66 -35.17
C GLN A 936 23.52 46.92 -35.60
N LEU A 937 23.58 46.56 -36.89
CA LEU A 937 24.65 45.76 -37.46
C LEU A 937 25.31 46.52 -38.62
N ARG A 938 26.63 46.46 -38.68
CA ARG A 938 27.45 46.91 -39.80
C ARG A 938 27.99 45.71 -40.55
N VAL A 939 27.82 45.70 -41.86
CA VAL A 939 28.43 44.71 -42.75
C VAL A 939 29.87 45.12 -42.99
N ASP A 940 30.82 44.40 -42.40
CA ASP A 940 32.26 44.65 -42.59
C ASP A 940 32.73 44.18 -43.96
N GLN A 941 32.29 42.98 -44.35
CA GLN A 941 32.61 42.36 -45.63
C GLN A 941 31.45 41.45 -46.05
N ALA A 942 31.01 41.58 -47.29
CA ALA A 942 30.05 40.68 -47.90
C ALA A 942 30.46 40.32 -49.33
N ARG A 943 30.28 39.05 -49.71
CA ARG A 943 30.38 38.61 -51.10
C ARG A 943 29.20 37.73 -51.41
N TRP A 944 28.39 38.11 -52.39
CA TRP A 944 27.26 37.32 -52.87
C TRP A 944 27.45 37.03 -54.35
N ARG A 945 27.48 35.75 -54.71
CA ARG A 945 27.51 35.27 -56.07
C ARG A 945 26.15 34.67 -56.42
N LEU A 946 25.46 35.32 -57.34
CA LEU A 946 24.21 34.84 -57.93
C LEU A 946 24.54 33.65 -58.84
N GLN A 947 23.72 32.59 -58.76
CA GLN A 947 23.87 31.44 -59.67
C GLN A 947 23.43 31.82 -61.08
N ASP A 948 24.19 31.42 -62.09
CA ASP A 948 23.92 31.73 -63.49
C ASP A 948 22.65 31.01 -64.00
N ALA A 949 21.98 31.60 -64.99
CA ALA A 949 20.69 31.13 -65.53
C ALA A 949 20.76 29.71 -66.11
N ASP A 950 21.94 29.32 -66.58
CA ASP A 950 22.15 28.13 -67.42
C ASP A 950 22.33 26.84 -66.63
N THR A 951 21.99 26.83 -65.34
CA THR A 951 22.01 25.59 -64.56
C THR A 951 20.75 24.78 -64.91
N PRO A 952 20.85 23.61 -65.58
CA PRO A 952 19.68 22.86 -66.00
C PRO A 952 18.86 22.46 -64.76
N ARG A 953 17.60 22.87 -64.71
CA ARG A 953 16.64 22.40 -63.70
C ARG A 953 15.78 21.31 -64.33
N LEU A 954 15.42 20.31 -63.55
CA LEU A 954 14.39 19.35 -63.96
C LEU A 954 13.07 20.13 -64.13
N GLY A 955 12.29 19.75 -65.15
CA GLY A 955 10.97 20.33 -65.36
C GLY A 955 10.05 20.09 -64.16
N GLU A 956 9.10 21.00 -63.93
CA GLU A 956 8.14 20.90 -62.81
C GLU A 956 7.22 19.68 -62.94
N ASP A 957 7.17 19.08 -64.12
CA ASP A 957 6.47 17.84 -64.47
C ASP A 957 7.28 16.56 -64.15
N VAL A 958 8.55 16.68 -63.79
CA VAL A 958 9.42 15.54 -63.48
C VAL A 958 9.22 15.10 -62.03
N VAL A 959 8.38 14.08 -61.84
CA VAL A 959 8.21 13.41 -60.54
C VAL A 959 9.23 12.29 -60.40
N ILE A 960 10.27 12.50 -59.59
CA ILE A 960 11.24 11.46 -59.24
C ILE A 960 10.59 10.50 -58.23
N ARG A 961 10.20 9.30 -58.68
CA ARG A 961 9.69 8.25 -57.77
C ARG A 961 10.80 7.82 -56.80
N GLY A 962 10.56 8.00 -55.51
CA GLY A 962 11.54 7.73 -54.44
C GLY A 962 12.40 8.93 -54.04
N ALA A 963 12.22 10.11 -54.66
CA ALA A 963 12.76 11.33 -54.10
C ALA A 963 11.95 11.77 -52.87
N PRO A 964 12.60 12.32 -51.83
CA PRO A 964 11.89 12.97 -50.75
C PRO A 964 10.94 14.04 -51.32
N PRO A 965 9.74 14.23 -50.76
CA PRO A 965 8.85 15.31 -51.19
C PRO A 965 9.61 16.64 -51.17
N PRO A 966 9.31 17.57 -52.10
CA PRO A 966 9.95 18.87 -52.12
C PRO A 966 9.85 19.50 -50.72
N PRO A 967 10.95 20.03 -50.16
CA PRO A 967 10.94 20.56 -48.81
C PRO A 967 9.84 21.60 -48.71
N ALA A 968 8.95 21.43 -47.73
CA ALA A 968 7.91 22.39 -47.43
C ALA A 968 8.54 23.80 -47.30
N PRO A 969 7.82 24.87 -47.69
CA PRO A 969 8.33 26.22 -47.57
C PRO A 969 8.93 26.43 -46.18
N THR A 970 10.21 26.78 -46.15
CA THR A 970 10.98 26.98 -44.92
C THR A 970 10.27 28.02 -44.07
N ARG A 971 9.66 27.57 -42.97
CA ARG A 971 9.09 28.48 -41.98
C ARG A 971 10.24 29.28 -41.36
N PRO A 972 10.12 30.61 -41.21
CA PRO A 972 11.20 31.44 -40.65
C PRO A 972 11.49 31.12 -39.18
N TRP A 973 10.55 30.46 -38.50
CA TRP A 973 10.56 30.19 -37.07
C TRP A 973 10.42 28.69 -36.79
N PRO A 974 10.91 28.20 -35.64
CA PRO A 974 10.69 26.83 -35.20
C PRO A 974 9.19 26.46 -35.14
N PRO A 975 8.82 25.18 -35.29
CA PRO A 975 7.43 24.75 -35.17
C PRO A 975 6.81 25.20 -33.83
N GLY A 976 5.65 25.86 -33.89
CA GLY A 976 4.94 26.37 -32.70
C GLY A 976 5.47 27.69 -32.15
N TRP A 977 6.47 28.30 -32.79
CA TRP A 977 7.00 29.62 -32.47
C TRP A 977 6.56 30.66 -33.50
N THR A 978 6.33 31.88 -33.02
CA THR A 978 6.18 33.08 -33.84
C THR A 978 7.37 34.00 -33.61
N GLY A 979 7.50 35.11 -34.34
CA GLY A 979 8.68 35.93 -34.15
C GLY A 979 8.65 37.28 -34.83
N GLY A 980 9.66 38.08 -34.50
CA GLY A 980 9.85 39.42 -35.03
C GLY A 980 11.31 39.68 -35.32
N VAL A 981 11.60 40.38 -36.41
CA VAL A 981 12.94 40.90 -36.70
C VAL A 981 12.82 42.40 -36.89
N ASP A 982 13.69 43.18 -36.23
CA ASP A 982 13.85 44.62 -36.46
C ASP A 982 15.34 44.99 -36.36
N VAL A 983 16.05 44.88 -37.48
CA VAL A 983 17.51 45.06 -37.53
C VAL A 983 17.87 46.17 -38.50
N ALA A 984 18.64 47.16 -38.04
CA ALA A 984 19.25 48.16 -38.90
C ALA A 984 20.59 47.63 -39.42
N LEU A 985 20.74 47.53 -40.73
CA LEU A 985 21.95 47.10 -41.42
C LEU A 985 22.60 48.28 -42.15
N ALA A 986 23.81 48.65 -41.73
CA ALA A 986 24.70 49.55 -42.47
C ALA A 986 25.61 48.74 -43.40
N LEU A 987 25.50 48.95 -44.71
CA LEU A 987 26.31 48.25 -45.71
C LEU A 987 27.68 48.95 -45.81
N GLY A 988 28.75 48.26 -45.39
CA GLY A 988 30.12 48.75 -45.50
C GLY A 988 30.65 48.75 -46.94
N PRO A 989 31.87 49.29 -47.15
CA PRO A 989 32.43 49.48 -48.49
C PRO A 989 32.85 48.18 -49.21
N ASP A 990 33.02 47.07 -48.49
CA ASP A 990 33.43 45.77 -49.05
C ASP A 990 32.24 44.79 -49.17
N PHE A 991 31.11 45.27 -49.69
CA PHE A 991 29.99 44.43 -50.10
C PHE A 991 30.05 44.25 -51.62
N ARG A 992 30.37 43.06 -52.11
CA ARG A 992 30.43 42.72 -53.54
C ARG A 992 29.30 41.78 -53.96
N LEU A 993 28.61 42.13 -55.05
CA LEU A 993 27.58 41.32 -55.69
C LEU A 993 28.07 40.93 -57.10
N GLU A 994 28.11 39.63 -57.38
CA GLU A 994 28.60 39.05 -58.63
C GLU A 994 27.60 38.03 -59.21
N GLY A 995 27.57 37.82 -60.52
CA GLY A 995 26.78 36.78 -61.20
C GLY A 995 25.64 37.35 -62.04
N ARG A 996 25.04 36.52 -62.92
CA ARG A 996 24.04 36.98 -63.91
C ARG A 996 24.56 38.15 -64.78
N GLY A 997 25.86 38.18 -65.05
CA GLY A 997 26.52 39.26 -65.77
C GLY A 997 26.87 40.50 -64.93
N LEU A 998 26.33 40.65 -63.72
CA LEU A 998 26.60 41.78 -62.81
C LEU A 998 27.90 41.55 -62.01
N ASP A 999 28.72 42.59 -61.86
CA ASP A 999 29.82 42.70 -60.89
C ASP A 999 29.83 44.12 -60.33
N THR A 1000 29.42 44.29 -59.07
CA THR A 1000 29.28 45.62 -58.47
C THR A 1000 29.54 45.59 -56.96
N ARG A 1001 29.91 46.75 -56.40
CA ARG A 1001 29.89 46.95 -54.95
C ARG A 1001 28.61 47.64 -54.52
N LEU A 1002 28.05 47.26 -53.38
CA LEU A 1002 26.84 47.86 -52.82
C LEU A 1002 27.19 48.68 -51.58
N THR A 1003 26.55 49.84 -51.43
CA THR A 1003 26.66 50.70 -50.24
C THR A 1003 25.29 51.26 -49.89
N GLY A 1004 25.02 51.56 -48.62
CA GLY A 1004 23.73 52.11 -48.20
C GLY A 1004 23.33 51.68 -46.80
N SER A 1005 22.08 51.96 -46.43
CA SER A 1005 21.50 51.58 -45.14
C SER A 1005 20.13 50.95 -45.36
N LEU A 1006 19.92 49.80 -44.73
CA LEU A 1006 18.68 49.03 -44.79
C LEU A 1006 18.15 48.80 -43.38
N ARG A 1007 16.83 48.77 -43.22
CA ARG A 1007 16.15 48.28 -42.02
C ARG A 1007 15.30 47.08 -42.41
N TRP A 1008 15.60 45.94 -41.80
CA TRP A 1008 14.86 44.69 -41.98
C TRP A 1008 13.81 44.56 -40.89
N GLN A 1009 12.56 44.50 -41.30
CA GLN A 1009 11.41 44.29 -40.44
C GLN A 1009 10.65 43.04 -40.88
N GLN A 1010 10.35 42.14 -39.95
CA GLN A 1010 9.55 40.96 -40.23
C GLN A 1010 8.71 40.61 -39.01
N THR A 1011 7.47 40.19 -39.25
CA THR A 1011 6.56 39.73 -38.19
C THR A 1011 5.94 38.40 -38.61
N ASP A 1012 6.12 37.39 -37.77
CA ASP A 1012 5.56 36.04 -37.89
C ASP A 1012 5.86 35.44 -39.27
N ILE A 1013 4.82 34.99 -39.98
CA ILE A 1013 4.93 34.37 -41.31
C ILE A 1013 4.92 35.40 -42.45
N ASN A 1014 4.77 36.69 -42.16
CA ASN A 1014 4.70 37.70 -43.21
C ASN A 1014 6.03 37.79 -43.95
N PRO A 1015 6.01 38.09 -45.26
CA PRO A 1015 7.21 38.35 -46.02
C PRO A 1015 8.08 39.42 -45.35
N PRO A 1016 9.41 39.32 -45.43
CA PRO A 1016 10.30 40.33 -44.86
C PRO A 1016 10.11 41.67 -45.60
N HIS A 1017 9.90 42.73 -44.81
CA HIS A 1017 9.89 44.11 -45.27
C HIS A 1017 11.29 44.71 -45.13
N LEU A 1018 11.76 45.33 -46.20
CA LEU A 1018 12.99 46.11 -46.20
C LEU A 1018 12.66 47.57 -46.49
N SER A 1019 13.27 48.48 -45.74
CA SER A 1019 13.22 49.91 -46.00
C SER A 1019 14.63 50.50 -46.06
N GLY A 1020 14.86 51.41 -46.99
CA GLY A 1020 16.16 52.07 -47.15
C GLY A 1020 16.62 52.18 -48.60
N GLU A 1021 17.83 52.69 -48.79
CA GLU A 1021 18.42 52.91 -50.11
C GLU A 1021 19.74 52.14 -50.22
N VAL A 1022 19.90 51.44 -51.35
CA VAL A 1022 21.13 50.74 -51.72
C VAL A 1022 21.60 51.31 -53.05
N SER A 1023 22.85 51.76 -53.09
CA SER A 1023 23.49 52.29 -54.29
C SER A 1023 24.63 51.37 -54.72
N THR A 1024 24.77 51.21 -56.02
CA THR A 1024 25.91 50.54 -56.64
C THR A 1024 27.12 51.48 -56.73
N ARG A 1025 28.33 50.94 -56.55
CA ARG A 1025 29.60 51.63 -56.78
C ARG A 1025 30.48 50.77 -57.67
N GLN A 1026 31.05 51.37 -58.71
CA GLN A 1026 31.96 50.71 -59.65
C GLN A 1026 31.35 49.43 -60.25
N GLY A 1027 30.08 49.50 -60.66
CA GLY A 1027 29.34 48.37 -61.20
C GLY A 1027 29.59 48.16 -62.69
N ARG A 1028 29.68 46.90 -63.12
CA ARG A 1028 29.73 46.49 -64.52
C ARG A 1028 28.67 45.42 -64.77
N TYR A 1029 28.05 45.47 -65.94
CA TYR A 1029 27.08 44.48 -66.38
C TYR A 1029 27.49 43.91 -67.74
N ARG A 1030 27.64 42.59 -67.82
CA ARG A 1030 28.01 41.85 -69.02
C ARG A 1030 26.83 41.05 -69.54
N ALA A 1031 26.38 41.37 -70.74
CA ALA A 1031 25.32 40.63 -71.45
C ALA A 1031 25.63 40.60 -72.95
N TYR A 1032 25.26 39.50 -73.62
CA TYR A 1032 25.45 39.32 -75.07
C TYR A 1032 26.89 39.58 -75.57
N GLY A 1033 27.89 39.25 -74.75
CA GLY A 1033 29.30 39.50 -75.07
C GLY A 1033 29.75 40.96 -74.94
N GLN A 1034 28.85 41.89 -74.61
CA GLN A 1034 29.16 43.30 -74.35
C GLN A 1034 29.28 43.58 -72.85
N THR A 1035 30.10 44.57 -72.49
CA THR A 1035 30.23 45.06 -71.11
C THR A 1035 29.74 46.51 -71.04
N LEU A 1036 28.85 46.78 -70.10
CA LEU A 1036 28.25 48.09 -69.81
C LEU A 1036 28.68 48.53 -68.41
N ASP A 1037 29.15 49.77 -68.28
CA ASP A 1037 29.48 50.38 -66.99
C ASP A 1037 28.21 50.98 -66.36
N ILE A 1038 27.95 50.67 -65.10
CA ILE A 1038 26.79 51.20 -64.36
C ILE A 1038 27.14 52.60 -63.85
N ALA A 1039 26.67 53.62 -64.57
CA ALA A 1039 26.87 55.02 -64.22
C ALA A 1039 25.98 55.46 -63.05
N ARG A 1040 24.76 54.93 -62.98
CA ARG A 1040 23.82 55.11 -61.88
C ARG A 1040 23.17 53.78 -61.57
N GLY A 1041 23.06 53.42 -60.31
CA GLY A 1041 22.30 52.24 -59.94
C GLY A 1041 21.84 52.30 -58.51
N THR A 1042 20.64 52.83 -58.31
CA THR A 1042 20.00 53.00 -57.01
C THR A 1042 18.79 52.10 -56.91
N LEU A 1043 18.70 51.38 -55.80
CA LEU A 1043 17.58 50.52 -55.43
C LEU A 1043 16.97 51.07 -54.15
N ARG A 1044 15.68 51.42 -54.19
CA ARG A 1044 14.95 51.92 -53.03
C ARG A 1044 13.96 50.87 -52.55
N PHE A 1045 14.11 50.47 -51.30
CA PHE A 1045 13.24 49.51 -50.64
C PHE A 1045 12.22 50.28 -49.78
N GLY A 1046 10.94 49.97 -49.95
CA GLY A 1046 9.84 50.61 -49.21
C GLY A 1046 8.70 49.64 -48.87
N GLY A 1047 8.97 48.33 -48.87
CA GLY A 1047 7.94 47.30 -48.83
C GLY A 1047 8.53 45.89 -48.80
N VAL A 1048 7.92 44.95 -49.52
CA VAL A 1048 8.37 43.57 -49.62
C VAL A 1048 9.75 43.51 -50.31
N VAL A 1049 10.64 42.63 -49.82
CA VAL A 1049 12.03 42.49 -50.28
C VAL A 1049 12.22 42.30 -51.80
N ASP A 1050 11.24 41.74 -52.50
CA ASP A 1050 11.38 41.29 -53.88
C ASP A 1050 10.93 42.31 -54.95
N ASP A 1051 10.43 43.49 -54.53
CA ASP A 1051 9.98 44.55 -55.45
C ASP A 1051 10.54 45.94 -55.11
N PRO A 1052 11.87 46.15 -55.10
CA PRO A 1052 12.44 47.49 -54.94
C PRO A 1052 12.16 48.38 -56.15
N ALA A 1053 12.10 49.69 -55.93
CA ALA A 1053 12.12 50.67 -57.00
C ALA A 1053 13.54 50.78 -57.57
N LEU A 1054 13.66 50.65 -58.90
CA LEU A 1054 14.89 50.65 -59.66
C LEU A 1054 15.10 52.01 -60.34
N ASP A 1055 16.32 52.53 -60.26
CA ASP A 1055 16.85 53.62 -61.11
C ASP A 1055 18.27 53.22 -61.52
N LEU A 1056 18.38 52.55 -62.67
CA LEU A 1056 19.62 51.99 -63.19
C LEU A 1056 19.94 52.58 -64.56
N LEU A 1057 21.14 53.08 -64.76
CA LEU A 1057 21.69 53.53 -66.04
C LEU A 1057 23.02 52.81 -66.28
N ALA A 1058 23.04 51.93 -67.28
CA ALA A 1058 24.23 51.20 -67.70
C ALA A 1058 24.62 51.63 -69.11
N VAL A 1059 25.86 52.09 -69.30
CA VAL A 1059 26.35 52.69 -70.54
C VAL A 1059 27.64 52.04 -71.02
N ARG A 1060 27.82 52.00 -72.34
CA ARG A 1060 29.08 51.65 -73.00
C ARG A 1060 29.54 52.91 -73.72
N SER A 1061 30.60 53.52 -73.21
CA SER A 1061 31.21 54.70 -73.83
C SER A 1061 32.34 54.30 -74.77
N GLN A 1062 32.23 54.66 -76.04
CA GLN A 1062 33.31 54.58 -77.04
C GLN A 1062 33.70 56.00 -77.47
N PRO A 1063 34.90 56.23 -78.04
CA PRO A 1063 35.41 57.57 -78.33
C PRO A 1063 34.51 58.47 -79.19
N GLN A 1064 33.60 57.88 -79.97
CA GLN A 1064 32.70 58.60 -80.88
C GLN A 1064 31.21 58.49 -80.50
N GLN A 1065 30.83 57.65 -79.53
CA GLN A 1065 29.42 57.39 -79.21
C GLN A 1065 29.25 56.66 -77.87
N THR A 1066 28.23 57.05 -77.09
CA THR A 1066 27.79 56.30 -75.90
C THR A 1066 26.42 55.68 -76.15
N VAL A 1067 26.28 54.39 -75.89
CA VAL A 1067 24.99 53.67 -75.96
C VAL A 1067 24.74 52.95 -74.66
N GLY A 1068 23.50 52.85 -74.22
CA GLY A 1068 23.17 52.28 -72.92
C GLY A 1068 21.73 51.87 -72.77
N VAL A 1069 21.43 51.37 -71.58
CA VAL A 1069 20.11 50.94 -71.15
C VAL A 1069 19.79 51.62 -69.82
N GLU A 1070 18.64 52.27 -69.79
CA GLU A 1070 18.04 52.82 -68.58
C GLU A 1070 16.91 51.90 -68.13
N VAL A 1071 16.91 51.52 -66.85
CA VAL A 1071 15.88 50.68 -66.24
C VAL A 1071 15.28 51.42 -65.05
N THR A 1072 14.00 51.72 -65.14
CA THR A 1072 13.23 52.41 -64.10
C THR A 1072 11.98 51.61 -63.71
N GLY A 1073 11.25 52.04 -62.67
CA GLY A 1073 10.03 51.35 -62.21
C GLY A 1073 10.31 50.34 -61.09
N SER A 1074 9.41 49.39 -60.85
CA SER A 1074 9.58 48.37 -59.81
C SER A 1074 10.31 47.15 -60.36
N ALA A 1075 10.98 46.36 -59.52
CA ALA A 1075 11.70 45.17 -59.98
C ALA A 1075 10.77 44.11 -60.61
N ARG A 1076 9.49 44.06 -60.20
CA ARG A 1076 8.46 43.21 -60.82
C ARG A 1076 7.91 43.78 -62.13
N THR A 1077 7.95 45.10 -62.31
CA THR A 1077 7.46 45.78 -63.52
C THR A 1077 8.51 46.77 -64.07
N PRO A 1078 9.69 46.27 -64.49
CA PRO A 1078 10.76 47.14 -64.94
C PRO A 1078 10.40 47.78 -66.28
N ARG A 1079 10.64 49.09 -66.39
CA ARG A 1079 10.55 49.85 -67.63
C ARG A 1079 11.95 50.04 -68.18
N VAL A 1080 12.20 49.41 -69.32
CA VAL A 1080 13.50 49.45 -70.00
C VAL A 1080 13.43 50.46 -71.14
N ARG A 1081 14.37 51.40 -71.17
CA ARG A 1081 14.54 52.39 -72.25
C ARG A 1081 15.96 52.32 -72.78
N LEU A 1082 16.10 52.37 -74.10
CA LEU A 1082 17.40 52.45 -74.76
C LEU A 1082 17.84 53.92 -74.82
N VAL A 1083 19.10 54.20 -74.50
CA VAL A 1083 19.64 55.57 -74.49
C VAL A 1083 20.91 55.64 -75.32
N ALA A 1084 21.11 56.73 -76.06
CA ALA A 1084 22.30 56.96 -76.85
C ALA A 1084 22.65 58.46 -76.91
N GLU A 1085 23.94 58.74 -76.90
CA GLU A 1085 24.51 60.08 -77.02
C GLU A 1085 25.59 60.06 -78.12
N PRO A 1086 25.35 60.68 -79.30
CA PRO A 1086 24.11 61.36 -79.75
C PRO A 1086 22.92 60.41 -80.00
N SER A 1087 21.70 60.94 -80.07
CA SER A 1087 20.46 60.16 -80.22
C SER A 1087 20.43 59.30 -81.49
N LEU A 1088 20.03 58.03 -81.36
CA LEU A 1088 19.91 57.06 -82.43
C LEU A 1088 18.52 56.40 -82.43
N PRO A 1089 18.08 55.79 -83.55
CA PRO A 1089 16.93 54.89 -83.55
C PRO A 1089 17.15 53.65 -82.67
N ASP A 1090 16.11 53.17 -81.98
CA ASP A 1090 16.18 52.03 -81.05
C ASP A 1090 16.78 50.75 -81.66
N SER A 1091 16.52 50.48 -82.94
CA SER A 1091 17.08 49.33 -83.65
C SER A 1091 18.61 49.39 -83.78
N GLU A 1092 19.16 50.59 -83.96
CA GLU A 1092 20.61 50.85 -84.05
C GLU A 1092 21.26 50.81 -82.66
N ILE A 1093 20.57 51.31 -81.63
CA ILE A 1093 21.02 51.18 -80.23
C ILE A 1093 21.07 49.70 -79.83
N LEU A 1094 20.02 48.93 -80.13
CA LEU A 1094 19.91 47.51 -79.82
C LEU A 1094 20.96 46.68 -80.59
N ALA A 1095 21.19 46.98 -81.86
CA ALA A 1095 22.25 46.33 -82.65
C ALA A 1095 23.63 46.53 -82.01
N ARG A 1096 23.95 47.75 -81.54
CA ARG A 1096 25.21 48.05 -80.87
C ARG A 1096 25.33 47.41 -79.48
N LEU A 1097 24.21 47.22 -78.78
CA LEU A 1097 24.16 46.54 -77.48
C LEU A 1097 24.26 45.01 -77.59
N VAL A 1098 23.74 44.41 -78.66
CA VAL A 1098 23.74 42.95 -78.86
C VAL A 1098 24.92 42.48 -79.71
N LEU A 1099 25.15 43.10 -80.87
CA LEU A 1099 26.19 42.73 -81.84
C LEU A 1099 27.52 43.45 -81.58
N GLY A 1100 27.51 44.48 -80.74
CA GLY A 1100 28.68 45.30 -80.46
C GLY A 1100 29.04 46.31 -81.55
N ARG A 1101 28.28 46.36 -82.65
CA ARG A 1101 28.50 47.17 -83.87
C ARG A 1101 27.16 47.56 -84.56
N SER A 1102 27.21 48.48 -85.53
CA SER A 1102 26.07 48.87 -86.39
C SER A 1102 25.45 47.68 -87.13
N ALA A 1103 24.13 47.71 -87.38
CA ALA A 1103 23.38 46.66 -88.11
C ALA A 1103 23.44 46.74 -89.64
N THR A 1104 24.24 47.66 -90.21
CA THR A 1104 24.29 47.87 -91.66
C THR A 1104 25.10 46.78 -92.38
N GLY A 1105 24.46 45.64 -92.71
CA GLY A 1105 25.02 44.52 -93.48
C GLY A 1105 23.94 43.59 -94.10
N VAL A 1106 24.16 43.13 -95.34
CA VAL A 1106 23.15 42.53 -96.25
C VAL A 1106 22.64 41.14 -95.81
N GLY A 1107 21.31 40.99 -95.73
CA GLY A 1107 20.51 39.78 -96.00
C GLY A 1107 20.54 38.60 -95.01
N ALA A 1108 21.70 38.20 -94.50
CA ALA A 1108 21.81 37.04 -93.59
C ALA A 1108 21.65 37.43 -92.11
N GLU A 1109 21.88 38.70 -91.78
CA GLU A 1109 21.93 39.21 -90.41
C GLU A 1109 20.54 39.63 -89.88
N SER A 1110 19.59 39.97 -90.76
CA SER A 1110 18.18 40.22 -90.41
C SER A 1110 17.46 38.97 -89.92
N ALA A 1111 17.80 37.79 -90.46
CA ALA A 1111 17.25 36.50 -90.01
C ALA A 1111 17.76 36.10 -88.62
N LEU A 1112 19.02 36.43 -88.28
CA LEU A 1112 19.58 36.25 -86.95
C LEU A 1112 18.99 37.25 -85.94
N LEU A 1113 18.78 38.51 -86.35
CA LEU A 1113 18.11 39.52 -85.53
C LEU A 1113 16.63 39.19 -85.29
N GLN A 1114 15.92 38.63 -86.27
CA GLN A 1114 14.55 38.12 -86.08
C GLN A 1114 14.51 36.91 -85.15
N ARG A 1115 15.46 35.98 -85.24
CA ARG A 1115 15.59 34.86 -84.30
C ARG A 1115 15.91 35.34 -82.87
N ALA A 1116 16.78 36.35 -82.72
CA ALA A 1116 17.10 36.95 -81.43
C ALA A 1116 15.90 37.76 -80.86
N ALA A 1117 15.17 38.48 -81.71
CA ALA A 1117 13.96 39.23 -81.33
C ALA A 1117 12.80 38.30 -80.92
N LEU A 1118 12.61 37.17 -81.62
CA LEU A 1118 11.62 36.14 -81.26
C LEU A 1118 11.97 35.44 -79.93
N ALA A 1119 13.27 35.23 -79.66
CA ALA A 1119 13.74 34.72 -78.37
C ALA A 1119 13.51 35.72 -77.22
N LEU A 1120 13.64 37.03 -77.49
CA LEU A 1120 13.38 38.11 -76.54
C LEU A 1120 11.87 38.34 -76.29
N LEU A 1121 11.03 38.26 -77.34
CA LEU A 1121 9.58 38.45 -77.25
C LEU A 1121 8.85 37.26 -76.59
N SER A 1122 9.45 36.06 -76.60
CA SER A 1122 8.89 34.89 -75.93
C SER A 1122 9.03 34.95 -74.40
N GLY A 1123 9.86 35.86 -73.88
CA GLY A 1123 10.08 36.05 -72.45
C GLY A 1123 10.67 34.82 -71.74
N PRO A 1124 11.13 34.95 -70.49
CA PRO A 1124 11.62 33.81 -69.72
C PRO A 1124 10.52 32.78 -69.36
N ASN A 1125 9.24 33.18 -69.47
CA ASN A 1125 8.08 32.44 -68.96
C ASN A 1125 6.96 32.22 -70.02
N GLY A 1126 7.19 32.52 -71.29
CA GLY A 1126 6.21 32.28 -72.36
C GLY A 1126 6.49 30.98 -73.11
N GLY A 1127 5.68 29.95 -72.86
CA GLY A 1127 5.71 28.69 -73.61
C GLY A 1127 5.32 28.87 -75.07
N GLY A 1128 6.28 29.22 -75.93
CA GLY A 1128 6.13 29.30 -77.38
C GLY A 1128 6.71 28.06 -78.08
N ALA A 1129 5.84 27.09 -78.37
CA ALA A 1129 5.94 26.07 -79.43
C ALA A 1129 7.33 25.48 -79.77
N ASN A 1130 7.92 24.71 -78.84
CA ASN A 1130 8.84 23.63 -79.20
C ASN A 1130 8.06 22.46 -79.83
N LEU A 1131 7.72 22.58 -81.11
CA LEU A 1131 7.12 21.51 -81.93
C LEU A 1131 8.02 20.74 -82.93
N PRO A 1132 9.36 20.94 -83.07
CA PRO A 1132 10.12 20.11 -84.03
C PRO A 1132 10.46 18.68 -83.57
N ALA A 1133 10.52 18.42 -82.25
CA ALA A 1133 11.14 17.19 -81.75
C ALA A 1133 10.30 15.90 -81.90
N ILE A 1134 8.99 16.01 -82.14
CA ILE A 1134 8.09 14.83 -82.17
C ILE A 1134 8.08 14.16 -83.56
N VAL A 1135 8.47 14.87 -84.62
CA VAL A 1135 8.43 14.37 -86.02
C VAL A 1135 9.81 14.14 -86.64
N GLY A 1136 10.88 14.35 -85.87
CA GLY A 1136 12.26 14.17 -86.34
C GLY A 1136 12.68 15.14 -87.45
N LEU A 1137 12.07 16.34 -87.50
CA LEU A 1137 12.41 17.43 -88.42
C LEU A 1137 13.12 18.52 -87.62
N ASP A 1138 14.14 19.15 -88.20
CA ASP A 1138 14.92 20.19 -87.52
C ASP A 1138 14.30 21.58 -87.70
N GLU A 1139 13.46 21.76 -88.73
CA GLU A 1139 12.80 23.02 -89.05
C GLU A 1139 11.41 22.77 -89.65
N LEU A 1140 10.38 23.42 -89.10
CA LEU A 1140 9.04 23.51 -89.66
C LEU A 1140 8.60 24.96 -89.52
N ALA A 1141 8.46 25.69 -90.63
CA ALA A 1141 8.09 27.10 -90.61
C ALA A 1141 6.97 27.39 -91.63
N TYR A 1142 6.01 28.19 -91.18
CA TYR A 1142 4.93 28.75 -92.00
C TYR A 1142 5.24 30.23 -92.25
N GLU A 1143 5.47 30.60 -93.51
CA GLU A 1143 5.51 31.99 -93.96
C GLU A 1143 4.09 32.39 -94.38
N ALA A 1144 3.53 33.40 -93.71
CA ALA A 1144 2.22 33.94 -94.04
C ALA A 1144 2.25 34.74 -95.35
N GLU A 1145 1.08 34.88 -95.97
CA GLU A 1145 0.87 35.69 -97.16
C GLU A 1145 1.24 37.16 -96.90
N GLY A 1146 1.97 37.78 -97.83
CA GLY A 1146 2.48 39.14 -97.65
C GLY A 1146 2.81 39.80 -98.98
N THR A 1147 3.38 41.00 -98.94
CA THR A 1147 3.77 41.74 -100.15
C THR A 1147 5.29 41.89 -100.15
N ASN A 1148 5.94 41.57 -101.26
CA ASN A 1148 7.37 41.79 -101.41
C ASN A 1148 7.70 43.30 -101.32
N PRO A 1149 8.95 43.67 -100.99
CA PRO A 1149 9.40 45.08 -100.92
C PRO A 1149 9.25 45.86 -102.23
N ASP A 1150 9.03 45.17 -103.36
CA ASP A 1150 8.77 45.72 -104.70
C ASP A 1150 7.27 45.83 -105.03
N GLY A 1151 6.38 45.52 -104.09
CA GLY A 1151 4.93 45.65 -104.24
C GLY A 1151 4.22 44.43 -104.85
N THR A 1152 4.94 43.35 -105.18
CA THR A 1152 4.33 42.12 -105.72
C THR A 1152 3.73 41.25 -104.62
N PRO A 1153 2.54 40.64 -104.81
CA PRO A 1153 1.95 39.74 -103.82
C PRO A 1153 2.77 38.45 -103.69
N ARG A 1154 3.19 38.13 -102.46
CA ARG A 1154 3.93 36.92 -102.08
C ARG A 1154 2.98 35.96 -101.38
N ALA A 1155 2.72 34.82 -102.03
CA ALA A 1155 1.91 33.76 -101.47
C ALA A 1155 2.54 33.17 -100.20
N GLY A 1156 1.71 32.75 -99.25
CA GLY A 1156 2.19 32.04 -98.06
C GLY A 1156 2.86 30.71 -98.45
N ALA A 1157 3.87 30.28 -97.70
CA ALA A 1157 4.64 29.08 -97.99
C ALA A 1157 4.91 28.25 -96.73
N VAL A 1158 4.93 26.94 -96.88
CA VAL A 1158 5.32 26.00 -95.83
C VAL A 1158 6.72 25.48 -96.14
N SER A 1159 7.62 25.53 -95.16
CA SER A 1159 8.99 25.01 -95.27
C SER A 1159 9.27 23.94 -94.22
N LEU A 1160 9.94 22.89 -94.67
CA LEU A 1160 10.32 21.70 -93.92
C LEU A 1160 11.82 21.50 -94.10
N GLY A 1161 12.58 21.40 -93.01
CA GLY A 1161 14.03 21.25 -93.04
C GLY A 1161 14.52 20.11 -92.16
N LYS A 1162 15.47 19.33 -92.66
CA LYS A 1162 16.16 18.28 -91.90
C LYS A 1162 17.64 18.23 -92.24
N ARG A 1163 18.46 18.21 -91.21
CA ARG A 1163 19.90 18.01 -91.26
C ARG A 1163 20.19 16.53 -91.13
N LEU A 1164 20.52 15.91 -92.26
CA LEU A 1164 20.82 14.48 -92.33
C LEU A 1164 22.22 14.16 -91.78
N SER A 1165 23.12 15.14 -91.76
CA SER A 1165 24.44 15.02 -91.12
C SER A 1165 25.02 16.40 -90.80
N ASN A 1166 26.16 16.45 -90.10
CA ASN A 1166 26.90 17.70 -89.83
C ASN A 1166 27.33 18.47 -91.10
N ARG A 1167 27.20 17.88 -92.29
CA ARG A 1167 27.57 18.50 -93.57
C ARG A 1167 26.45 18.52 -94.61
N LEU A 1168 25.30 17.89 -94.36
CA LEU A 1168 24.21 17.76 -95.33
C LEU A 1168 22.89 18.22 -94.72
N TYR A 1169 22.32 19.25 -95.33
CA TYR A 1169 21.00 19.77 -95.00
C TYR A 1169 20.08 19.66 -96.22
N LEU A 1170 18.87 19.16 -95.98
CA LEU A 1170 17.81 19.03 -96.98
C LEU A 1170 16.63 19.89 -96.51
N GLY A 1171 16.23 20.85 -97.33
CA GLY A 1171 15.07 21.69 -97.12
C GLY A 1171 14.07 21.54 -98.26
N TYR A 1172 12.78 21.44 -97.94
CA TYR A 1172 11.69 21.48 -98.91
C TYR A 1172 10.79 22.67 -98.59
N ARG A 1173 10.56 23.53 -99.57
CA ARG A 1173 9.66 24.68 -99.48
C ARG A 1173 8.54 24.51 -100.49
N ARG A 1174 7.30 24.70 -100.06
CA ARG A 1174 6.12 24.66 -100.94
C ARG A 1174 5.31 25.93 -100.75
N SER A 1175 5.10 26.67 -101.84
CA SER A 1175 4.11 27.75 -101.89
C SER A 1175 2.71 27.16 -101.72
N LEU A 1176 1.83 27.83 -100.97
CA LEU A 1176 0.43 27.44 -100.82
C LEU A 1176 -0.39 27.76 -102.07
N VAL A 1177 0.08 28.68 -102.89
CA VAL A 1177 -0.51 29.03 -104.19
C VAL A 1177 0.49 28.61 -105.27
N GLY A 1178 0.20 27.49 -105.94
CA GLY A 1178 1.08 26.85 -106.94
C GLY A 1178 1.24 25.34 -106.70
N LEU A 1179 1.47 24.57 -107.78
CA LEU A 1179 1.61 23.11 -107.71
C LEU A 1179 3.07 22.63 -107.52
N VAL A 1180 4.05 23.51 -107.71
CA VAL A 1180 5.47 23.15 -107.71
C VAL A 1180 6.12 23.55 -106.38
N GLY A 1181 6.92 22.65 -105.80
CA GLY A 1181 7.70 22.88 -104.60
C GLY A 1181 9.20 22.86 -104.89
N THR A 1182 9.98 23.61 -104.12
CA THR A 1182 11.43 23.70 -104.27
C THR A 1182 12.12 22.90 -103.18
N VAL A 1183 12.86 21.87 -103.59
CA VAL A 1183 13.80 21.15 -102.75
C VAL A 1183 15.15 21.86 -102.84
N SER A 1184 15.81 22.04 -101.71
CA SER A 1184 17.16 22.58 -101.61
C SER A 1184 18.04 21.63 -100.80
N ILE A 1185 19.24 21.39 -101.30
CA ILE A 1185 20.28 20.60 -100.67
C ILE A 1185 21.45 21.54 -100.45
N LEU A 1186 21.92 21.64 -99.21
CA LEU A 1186 23.20 22.25 -98.90
C LEU A 1186 24.13 21.17 -98.39
N TYR A 1187 25.25 21.00 -99.08
CA TYR A 1187 26.28 20.04 -98.75
C TYR A 1187 27.64 20.72 -98.60
N ASP A 1188 28.18 20.72 -97.38
CA ASP A 1188 29.51 21.24 -97.08
C ASP A 1188 30.57 20.24 -97.53
N VAL A 1189 31.11 20.45 -98.73
CA VAL A 1189 32.18 19.62 -99.32
C VAL A 1189 33.48 19.77 -98.53
N SER A 1190 33.80 20.98 -98.06
CA SER A 1190 34.92 21.26 -97.15
C SER A 1190 34.65 22.50 -96.29
N ARG A 1191 35.56 22.83 -95.35
CA ARG A 1191 35.43 24.04 -94.49
C ARG A 1191 35.38 25.37 -95.26
N ARG A 1192 35.70 25.37 -96.55
CA ARG A 1192 35.73 26.56 -97.40
C ARG A 1192 34.85 26.44 -98.64
N LEU A 1193 34.14 25.33 -98.82
CA LEU A 1193 33.51 24.99 -100.09
C LEU A 1193 32.18 24.28 -99.84
N THR A 1194 31.08 24.92 -100.21
CA THR A 1194 29.71 24.44 -99.96
C THR A 1194 28.98 24.32 -101.29
N LEU A 1195 28.47 23.14 -101.58
CA LEU A 1195 27.59 22.87 -102.72
C LEU A 1195 26.15 23.16 -102.30
N ARG A 1196 25.46 24.02 -103.05
CA ARG A 1196 24.03 24.26 -102.91
C ARG A 1196 23.35 23.80 -104.20
N ALA A 1197 22.50 22.80 -104.11
CA ALA A 1197 21.62 22.41 -105.21
C ALA A 1197 20.19 22.77 -104.84
N GLN A 1198 19.45 23.36 -105.76
CA GLN A 1198 18.01 23.58 -105.62
C GLN A 1198 17.29 23.07 -106.87
N ALA A 1199 16.17 22.40 -106.66
CA ALA A 1199 15.35 21.79 -107.70
C ALA A 1199 13.88 22.07 -107.43
N GLY A 1200 13.14 22.57 -108.43
CA GLY A 1200 11.76 23.02 -108.28
C GLY A 1200 11.39 24.04 -109.36
N ASP A 1201 10.92 25.22 -108.95
CA ASP A 1201 10.60 26.33 -109.87
C ASP A 1201 11.80 26.79 -110.69
N ASP A 1202 12.97 26.90 -110.04
CA ASP A 1202 14.26 27.14 -110.70
C ASP A 1202 15.25 26.06 -110.26
N ASN A 1203 15.82 25.36 -111.24
CA ASN A 1203 16.85 24.35 -111.01
C ASN A 1203 18.22 25.01 -111.10
N ALA A 1204 18.95 25.06 -109.99
CA ALA A 1204 20.29 25.62 -109.95
C ALA A 1204 21.21 24.79 -109.07
N ILE A 1205 22.47 24.66 -109.49
CA ILE A 1205 23.55 24.09 -108.67
C ILE A 1205 24.63 25.15 -108.56
N GLU A 1206 24.90 25.57 -107.35
CA GLU A 1206 25.86 26.60 -106.99
C GLU A 1206 26.97 25.99 -106.12
N LEU A 1207 28.20 26.41 -106.35
CA LEU A 1207 29.35 26.00 -105.55
C LEU A 1207 29.95 27.25 -104.90
N LEU A 1208 29.67 27.44 -103.61
CA LEU A 1208 30.08 28.60 -102.85
C LEU A 1208 31.45 28.35 -102.20
N TYR A 1209 32.44 29.14 -102.60
CA TYR A 1209 33.75 29.17 -101.94
C TYR A 1209 33.82 30.33 -100.95
N THR A 1210 34.06 30.04 -99.68
CA THR A 1210 34.15 31.07 -98.62
C THR A 1210 35.59 31.16 -98.12
N ARG A 1211 36.20 32.33 -98.31
CA ARG A 1211 37.52 32.68 -97.77
C ARG A 1211 37.34 33.80 -96.74
N ARG A 1212 37.68 33.52 -95.48
CA ARG A 1212 37.75 34.53 -94.42
C ARG A 1212 39.11 35.21 -94.48
N TYR A 1213 39.13 36.54 -94.39
CA TYR A 1213 40.33 37.32 -94.11
C TYR A 1213 40.28 37.72 -92.64
N ASP A 1214 41.43 37.70 -91.99
CA ASP A 1214 41.60 38.14 -90.60
C ASP A 1214 41.56 39.67 -90.49
#